data_AF-A0A066WCX5-F1
#
_entry.id   AF-A0A066WCX5-F1
#
_cell.length_a   1.000
_cell.length_b   1.000
_cell.length_c   1.000
_cell.angle_alpha   90.00
_cell.angle_beta   90.00
_cell.angle_gamma   90.00
#
_symmetry.space_group_name_H-M   'P 1'
#
loop_
_entity.id
_entity.type
_entity.pdbx_description
1 polymer ?
#
loop_
_entity_poly.entity_id
_entity_poly.type
_entity_poly.pdbx_seq_one_letter_code
_entity_poly.pdbx_strand_id
1 'polypeptide(L)'
;MTHGMAGLMPDAESRHPIASLQDEQDGHASCSGRRATWLMSIQTLSSSLLRLMVYVFLRWIPTSIVVKPIPIAYLLYLGAYLLNRARSHEPVEQNERAVESVTANSNPENPAVSTPSQKGTAQSRDAKAAAAQAPGNCGRRGVLVKRKRRIGIFDALFALLFGSLSSSSTLNKLVLLLNTLAFAWFADSVLSPIAFPSHWEHHLHFFRTGAIGPTFAKLHIRYPFPFGESAYSSNESAPITSIDGLPVYTESDPVILSNPEPMRVIYREALSNSISSSSPSKVAVKEAHRWERGPLLRLTPDSDWTATAQLSDLWPATEYEWSVVFAHNHTRPREERVQRFVTFPDPMLSRARAGTAKTVVGPTAWREDEDQNPLDDPNHFTFATSSCVKPDFPWNPSQFILWHWLFHLFGYGRAGTSNPAVRNRIQGFDMLADRAIESRRRLGHPALRFFMSLGDTIYADVPVWGGANISKYRNLYRNLFASQSFRRVYEKIPVIGIYDDHEAKNNWSGGSDDEDIQAAIPVATQSWQEYIGGANPDNTLQEGTREHWYTFRYGDTAFFVMDVRKHRTSMEHEDNAGKQVLGDKQKVALFQWLSAVNSSSTTFKFIVSSVPFTSLWGGKLDVDGSKDSWAAYLTERDELLEVMHYVPNVIVLSGDRHEFAATALAKRKSEEEENESYTLWPVTEFSTSPLNMFYLPIRTLGQENGRGATGQEKLLKYIPDGNVKWTEFEVDTRDHLQPIVRATVMVDGKEAWRVDIVGKPVVSAPKQAVGGLAKTLLELLGFKSRKWF
;
A
#
# COMPACT_ATOMS: atom_id res chain seq x y z
N MET A 1 -40.26 -56.01 -14.44
CA MET A 1 -39.34 -57.15 -14.25
C MET A 1 -38.47 -56.84 -13.02
N THR A 2 -38.77 -57.53 -11.90
CA THR A 2 -37.91 -57.99 -10.78
C THR A 2 -36.76 -57.07 -10.26
N HIS A 3 -36.76 -56.44 -9.08
CA HIS A 3 -36.80 -56.85 -7.62
C HIS A 3 -35.56 -57.54 -7.02
N GLY A 4 -35.15 -57.07 -5.81
CA GLY A 4 -34.26 -57.72 -4.81
C GLY A 4 -33.00 -56.89 -4.46
N MET A 5 -32.74 -56.25 -3.30
CA MET A 5 -32.99 -56.43 -1.85
C MET A 5 -31.90 -57.23 -1.07
N ALA A 6 -31.35 -56.57 -0.03
CA ALA A 6 -30.90 -57.05 1.30
C ALA A 6 -29.51 -57.70 1.59
N GLY A 7 -28.89 -57.19 2.68
CA GLY A 7 -28.22 -57.93 3.80
C GLY A 7 -26.76 -58.34 3.62
N LEU A 8 -25.90 -58.50 4.64
CA LEU A 8 -26.01 -58.45 6.11
C LEU A 8 -24.59 -58.68 6.70
N MET A 9 -24.33 -58.19 7.92
CA MET A 9 -23.19 -58.54 8.79
C MET A 9 -23.24 -60.02 9.22
N PRO A 10 -22.20 -60.50 9.93
CA PRO A 10 -22.52 -61.09 11.24
C PRO A 10 -21.55 -60.74 12.38
N ASP A 11 -22.16 -60.58 13.57
CA ASP A 11 -21.57 -60.67 14.90
C ASP A 11 -21.32 -62.13 15.31
N ALA A 12 -20.41 -62.34 16.27
CA ALA A 12 -20.46 -63.49 17.18
C ALA A 12 -19.72 -63.20 18.50
N GLU A 13 -20.49 -63.00 19.57
CA GLU A 13 -20.07 -63.21 20.96
C GLU A 13 -20.24 -64.69 21.36
N SER A 14 -19.35 -65.21 22.22
CA SER A 14 -19.70 -65.63 23.61
C SER A 14 -18.91 -66.86 24.16
N ARG A 15 -18.54 -66.71 25.45
CA ARG A 15 -18.42 -67.70 26.56
C ARG A 15 -17.09 -68.44 26.88
N HIS A 16 -16.51 -67.99 28.01
CA HIS A 16 -15.71 -68.67 29.07
C HIS A 16 -16.31 -70.02 29.56
N PRO A 17 -15.60 -70.93 30.31
CA PRO A 17 -14.83 -70.60 31.54
C PRO A 17 -13.70 -71.57 32.08
N ILE A 18 -13.07 -71.14 33.19
CA ILE A 18 -12.39 -71.86 34.32
C ILE A 18 -10.88 -72.23 34.28
N ALA A 19 -10.14 -71.46 35.09
CA ALA A 19 -9.05 -71.76 36.07
C ALA A 19 -7.82 -72.61 35.72
N SER A 20 -6.63 -72.00 35.83
CA SER A 20 -5.74 -72.07 37.01
C SER A 20 -4.27 -71.99 36.60
N LEU A 21 -3.48 -71.34 37.47
CA LEU A 21 -2.02 -71.36 37.65
C LEU A 21 -1.35 -69.99 37.56
N GLN A 22 -0.73 -69.69 38.70
CA GLN A 22 0.13 -68.56 39.04
C GLN A 22 1.37 -68.53 38.14
N ASP A 23 1.85 -67.34 37.78
CA ASP A 23 3.05 -66.78 38.43
C ASP A 23 3.40 -65.38 37.87
N GLU A 24 3.96 -64.57 38.78
CA GLU A 24 4.48 -63.23 38.60
C GLU A 24 5.62 -63.16 37.55
N GLN A 25 5.75 -62.04 36.83
CA GLN A 25 6.88 -61.10 37.00
C GLN A 25 6.87 -59.92 36.01
N ASP A 26 7.03 -58.74 36.63
CA ASP A 26 7.86 -57.60 36.23
C ASP A 26 7.42 -56.63 35.12
N GLY A 27 6.85 -55.52 35.60
CA GLY A 27 6.75 -54.26 34.89
C GLY A 27 8.08 -53.49 34.88
N HIS A 28 8.49 -53.07 33.67
CA HIS A 28 9.44 -51.98 33.49
C HIS A 28 8.70 -50.66 33.28
N ALA A 29 8.53 -49.91 34.37
CA ALA A 29 8.11 -48.51 34.31
C ALA A 29 9.28 -47.63 33.82
N SER A 30 9.17 -47.16 32.56
CA SER A 30 9.98 -46.07 32.03
C SER A 30 9.64 -44.76 32.75
N CYS A 31 10.49 -44.34 33.67
CA CYS A 31 10.43 -43.02 34.31
C CYS A 31 11.15 -41.97 33.44
N SER A 32 10.49 -41.47 32.39
CA SER A 32 10.85 -40.19 31.78
C SER A 32 9.62 -39.48 31.19
N GLY A 33 8.93 -38.70 32.01
CA GLY A 33 7.88 -37.79 31.54
C GLY A 33 7.77 -36.60 32.47
N ARG A 34 8.38 -35.46 32.12
CA ARG A 34 7.92 -34.18 32.67
C ARG A 34 6.49 -34.00 32.19
N ARG A 35 5.48 -34.20 33.05
CA ARG A 35 4.12 -33.76 32.73
C ARG A 35 4.16 -32.25 32.47
N ALA A 36 3.89 -31.84 31.24
CA ALA A 36 3.79 -30.43 30.88
C ALA A 36 2.71 -29.81 31.77
N THR A 37 3.08 -28.83 32.60
CA THR A 37 2.08 -28.08 33.35
C THR A 37 1.31 -27.19 32.38
N TRP A 38 0.03 -26.94 32.64
CA TRP A 38 -0.79 -26.08 31.77
C TRP A 38 -0.14 -24.68 31.59
N LEU A 39 0.57 -24.18 32.60
CA LEU A 39 1.38 -22.95 32.53
C LEU A 39 2.55 -23.03 31.54
N MET A 40 3.21 -24.17 31.41
CA MET A 40 4.28 -24.37 30.40
C MET A 40 3.70 -24.35 28.98
N SER A 41 2.52 -24.93 28.80
CA SER A 41 1.80 -24.90 27.52
C SER A 41 1.36 -23.49 27.17
N ILE A 42 0.79 -22.74 28.11
CA ILE A 42 0.41 -21.33 27.93
C ILE A 42 1.63 -20.49 27.56
N GLN A 43 2.76 -20.64 28.27
CA GLN A 43 3.97 -19.88 27.97
C GLN A 43 4.50 -20.17 26.56
N THR A 44 4.56 -21.44 26.16
CA THR A 44 5.07 -21.85 24.84
C THR A 44 4.14 -21.36 23.72
N LEU A 45 2.83 -21.51 23.90
CA LEU A 45 1.82 -21.08 22.92
C LEU A 45 1.82 -19.55 22.77
N SER A 46 1.76 -18.81 23.87
CA SER A 46 1.77 -17.34 23.86
C SER A 46 3.07 -16.77 23.29
N SER A 47 4.23 -17.37 23.60
CA SER A 47 5.50 -16.96 22.99
C SER A 47 5.54 -17.22 21.48
N SER A 48 5.07 -18.38 21.04
CA SER A 48 5.07 -18.74 19.61
C SER A 48 4.12 -17.84 18.82
N LEU A 49 2.91 -17.62 19.37
CA LEU A 49 1.90 -16.76 18.77
C LEU A 49 2.36 -15.30 18.72
N LEU A 50 2.94 -14.78 19.81
CA LEU A 50 3.52 -13.43 19.86
C LEU A 50 4.54 -13.24 18.72
N ARG A 51 5.50 -14.14 18.59
CA ARG A 51 6.57 -14.03 17.59
C ARG A 51 6.04 -14.13 16.17
N LEU A 52 5.11 -15.06 15.91
CA LEU A 52 4.45 -15.18 14.62
C LEU A 52 3.69 -13.91 14.26
N MET A 53 2.85 -13.40 15.17
CA MET A 53 2.05 -12.20 14.93
C MET A 53 2.93 -10.96 14.72
N VAL A 54 3.99 -10.78 15.53
CA VAL A 54 4.95 -9.68 15.36
C VAL A 54 5.69 -9.78 14.02
N TYR A 55 6.14 -10.98 13.64
CA TYR A 55 6.81 -11.18 12.36
C TYR A 55 5.89 -10.87 11.18
N VAL A 56 4.67 -11.42 11.19
CA VAL A 56 3.66 -11.16 10.15
C VAL A 56 3.33 -9.67 10.09
N PHE A 57 3.12 -9.02 11.23
CA PHE A 57 2.82 -7.59 11.31
C PHE A 57 3.95 -6.72 10.72
N LEU A 58 5.19 -6.99 11.14
CA LEU A 58 6.32 -6.15 10.76
C LEU A 58 6.78 -6.38 9.31
N ARG A 59 6.69 -7.62 8.83
CA ARG A 59 7.31 -8.01 7.56
C ARG A 59 6.34 -8.26 6.42
N TRP A 60 5.12 -8.68 6.72
CA TRP A 60 4.16 -9.09 5.69
C TRP A 60 2.98 -8.16 5.58
N ILE A 61 2.18 -7.95 6.62
CA ILE A 61 0.94 -7.19 6.50
C ILE A 61 0.76 -6.32 7.77
N PRO A 62 0.74 -4.98 7.66
CA PRO A 62 0.55 -4.07 8.79
C PRO A 62 -0.92 -3.98 9.19
N THR A 63 -1.53 -5.13 9.50
CA THR A 63 -2.98 -5.27 9.74
C THR A 63 -3.40 -4.79 11.13
N SER A 64 -4.55 -4.13 11.19
CA SER A 64 -5.22 -3.74 12.43
C SER A 64 -5.66 -4.93 13.28
N ILE A 65 -5.81 -6.13 12.68
CA ILE A 65 -6.30 -7.35 13.34
C ILE A 65 -5.39 -7.78 14.50
N VAL A 66 -4.07 -7.67 14.34
CA VAL A 66 -3.09 -8.16 15.34
C VAL A 66 -2.66 -7.11 16.36
N VAL A 67 -3.11 -5.86 16.21
CA VAL A 67 -2.72 -4.75 17.09
C VAL A 67 -3.14 -4.97 18.54
N LYS A 68 -4.34 -5.53 18.78
CA LYS A 68 -4.82 -5.88 20.14
C LYS A 68 -4.32 -7.26 20.62
N PRO A 69 -4.33 -8.32 19.80
CA PRO A 69 -3.82 -9.63 20.20
C PRO A 69 -2.34 -9.69 20.61
N ILE A 70 -1.46 -8.90 19.99
CA ILE A 70 -0.01 -8.93 20.29
C ILE A 70 0.27 -8.54 21.75
N PRO A 71 -0.21 -7.39 22.28
CA PRO A 71 -0.08 -7.04 23.70
C PRO A 71 -0.64 -8.11 24.63
N ILE A 72 -1.80 -8.70 24.30
CA ILE A 72 -2.43 -9.75 25.11
C ILE A 72 -1.54 -10.98 25.17
N ALA A 73 -1.00 -11.44 24.03
CA ALA A 73 -0.09 -12.58 23.97
C ALA A 73 1.19 -12.32 24.77
N TYR A 74 1.74 -11.10 24.72
CA TYR A 74 2.90 -10.73 25.52
C TYR A 74 2.60 -10.73 27.03
N LEU A 75 1.46 -10.19 27.46
CA LEU A 75 1.06 -10.19 28.87
C LEU A 75 0.80 -11.61 29.40
N LEU A 76 0.16 -12.48 28.61
CA LEU A 76 -0.04 -13.88 28.95
C LEU A 76 1.30 -14.62 29.08
N TYR A 77 2.23 -14.38 28.15
CA TYR A 77 3.58 -14.92 28.21
C TYR A 77 4.33 -14.47 29.47
N LEU A 78 4.32 -13.16 29.76
CA LEU A 78 5.00 -12.57 30.91
C LEU A 78 4.41 -13.09 32.23
N GLY A 79 3.09 -13.16 32.34
CA GLY A 79 2.39 -13.72 33.50
C GLY A 79 2.76 -15.19 33.73
N ALA A 80 2.73 -16.01 32.67
CA ALA A 80 3.12 -17.41 32.76
C ALA A 80 4.61 -17.58 33.15
N TYR A 81 5.51 -16.76 32.60
CA TYR A 81 6.92 -16.74 32.96
C TYR A 81 7.15 -16.42 34.44
N LEU A 82 6.50 -15.36 34.94
CA LEU A 82 6.62 -14.92 36.33
C LEU A 82 6.06 -15.96 37.31
N LEU A 83 4.91 -16.57 36.99
CA LEU A 83 4.31 -17.63 37.80
C LEU A 83 5.17 -18.90 37.82
N ASN A 84 5.72 -19.32 36.67
CA ASN A 84 6.64 -20.46 36.60
C ASN A 84 7.93 -20.19 37.38
N ARG A 85 8.42 -18.94 37.37
CA ARG A 85 9.57 -18.53 38.18
C ARG A 85 9.24 -18.50 39.66
N ALA A 86 8.08 -17.99 40.07
CA ALA A 86 7.63 -17.98 41.46
C ALA A 86 7.50 -19.40 42.01
N ARG A 87 6.88 -20.33 41.26
CA ARG A 87 6.80 -21.76 41.63
C ARG A 87 8.17 -22.43 41.73
N SER A 88 9.14 -22.03 40.91
CA SER A 88 10.51 -22.54 41.02
C SER A 88 11.28 -22.01 42.24
N HIS A 89 10.75 -20.98 42.92
CA HIS A 89 11.30 -20.34 44.09
C HIS A 89 10.53 -20.63 45.39
N GLU A 90 9.45 -21.43 45.37
CA GLU A 90 8.83 -21.90 46.61
C GLU A 90 9.86 -22.68 47.44
N PRO A 91 10.18 -22.23 48.67
CA PRO A 91 11.07 -22.97 49.54
C PRO A 91 10.40 -24.30 49.89
N VAL A 92 11.15 -25.39 49.78
CA VAL A 92 10.77 -26.70 50.32
C VAL A 92 10.79 -26.59 51.85
N GLU A 93 9.74 -25.98 52.43
CA GLU A 93 9.60 -25.79 53.87
C GLU A 93 8.34 -26.51 54.42
N GLN A 94 7.81 -27.48 53.66
CA GLN A 94 6.65 -28.28 54.07
C GLN A 94 6.92 -29.78 54.25
N ASN A 95 8.17 -30.25 54.10
CA ASN A 95 8.49 -31.67 54.33
C ASN A 95 9.25 -31.97 55.64
N GLU A 96 9.62 -30.97 56.44
CA GLU A 96 10.20 -31.23 57.77
C GLU A 96 9.15 -31.30 58.89
N ARG A 97 7.96 -30.69 58.72
CA ARG A 97 6.88 -30.78 59.72
C ARG A 97 6.08 -32.09 59.72
N ALA A 98 6.25 -32.95 58.72
CA ALA A 98 5.55 -34.24 58.65
C ALA A 98 6.34 -35.41 59.27
N VAL A 99 7.60 -35.19 59.68
CA VAL A 99 8.45 -36.24 60.27
C VAL A 99 8.51 -36.15 61.80
N GLU A 100 8.19 -35.00 62.40
CA GLU A 100 8.17 -34.84 63.87
C GLU A 100 6.86 -35.28 64.55
N SER A 101 5.78 -35.59 63.80
CA SER A 101 4.48 -35.96 64.38
C SER A 101 4.19 -37.46 64.45
N VAL A 102 5.16 -38.34 64.13
CA VAL A 102 4.92 -39.81 64.10
C VAL A 102 5.77 -40.59 65.12
N THR A 103 6.66 -39.95 65.89
CA THR A 103 7.48 -40.63 66.91
C THR A 103 7.11 -40.25 68.35
N ALA A 104 5.84 -39.94 68.62
CA ALA A 104 5.33 -39.75 69.97
C ALA A 104 4.01 -40.50 70.14
N ASN A 105 4.09 -41.81 70.44
CA ASN A 105 3.18 -42.53 71.35
C ASN A 105 3.37 -44.05 71.23
N SER A 106 4.23 -44.62 72.08
CA SER A 106 3.97 -45.91 72.73
C SER A 106 5.02 -46.21 73.83
N ASN A 107 4.64 -45.94 75.07
CA ASN A 107 5.06 -46.68 76.28
C ASN A 107 3.75 -47.24 76.88
N PRO A 108 3.72 -48.43 77.53
CA PRO A 108 4.41 -48.73 78.80
C PRO A 108 5.11 -50.11 78.75
N GLU A 109 5.89 -50.64 79.70
CA GLU A 109 6.06 -50.47 81.14
C GLU A 109 7.41 -51.16 81.53
N ASN A 110 8.05 -50.68 82.59
CA ASN A 110 9.31 -51.16 83.22
C ASN A 110 9.10 -52.49 84.02
N PRO A 111 10.09 -53.15 84.70
CA PRO A 111 11.45 -52.67 85.02
C PRO A 111 12.61 -53.73 84.97
N ALA A 112 13.83 -53.18 85.09
CA ALA A 112 14.91 -53.59 86.00
C ALA A 112 16.13 -54.39 85.48
N VAL A 113 17.29 -53.85 85.91
CA VAL A 113 18.54 -54.52 86.37
C VAL A 113 19.79 -54.47 85.45
N SER A 114 20.70 -53.59 85.89
CA SER A 114 22.17 -53.74 86.03
C SER A 114 23.13 -53.77 84.82
N THR A 115 23.88 -52.66 84.66
CA THR A 115 25.36 -52.51 84.69
C THR A 115 26.30 -53.33 83.76
N PRO A 116 27.55 -52.87 83.53
CA PRO A 116 28.11 -52.71 82.18
C PRO A 116 29.33 -53.65 81.98
N SER A 117 30.07 -53.49 80.87
CA SER A 117 31.55 -53.40 80.89
C SER A 117 32.21 -53.76 79.56
N GLN A 118 33.14 -52.87 79.15
CA GLN A 118 34.44 -53.10 78.48
C GLN A 118 34.50 -53.69 77.05
N LYS A 119 35.14 -52.98 76.11
CA LYS A 119 36.58 -52.72 75.88
C LYS A 119 37.36 -53.95 75.36
N GLY A 120 38.05 -53.73 74.25
CA GLY A 120 39.25 -54.47 73.83
C GLY A 120 39.12 -54.99 72.40
N THR A 121 39.58 -54.26 71.38
CA THR A 121 40.96 -54.25 70.82
C THR A 121 41.47 -55.58 70.27
N ALA A 122 41.89 -55.49 69.00
CA ALA A 122 43.08 -56.09 68.38
C ALA A 122 42.91 -57.35 67.51
N GLN A 123 43.12 -57.09 66.21
CA GLN A 123 44.12 -57.73 65.32
C GLN A 123 43.99 -59.21 64.90
N SER A 124 43.76 -59.34 63.59
CA SER A 124 44.64 -60.00 62.59
C SER A 124 44.27 -61.38 62.03
N ARG A 125 44.59 -61.48 60.72
CA ARG A 125 44.91 -62.64 59.87
C ARG A 125 43.79 -63.29 59.04
N ASP A 126 43.96 -63.09 57.73
CA ASP A 126 43.94 -64.06 56.63
C ASP A 126 42.98 -65.26 56.68
N ALA A 127 42.04 -65.31 55.73
CA ALA A 127 41.94 -66.37 54.71
C ALA A 127 40.65 -66.26 53.87
N LYS A 128 40.79 -66.57 52.58
CA LYS A 128 39.72 -66.77 51.58
C LYS A 128 38.74 -67.88 52.00
N ALA A 129 37.44 -67.68 51.77
CA ALA A 129 36.56 -68.63 51.06
C ALA A 129 35.09 -68.13 50.95
N ALA A 130 34.53 -68.38 49.77
CA ALA A 130 33.14 -68.77 49.46
C ALA A 130 31.92 -67.90 49.87
N ALA A 131 31.19 -67.50 48.82
CA ALA A 131 29.72 -67.59 48.64
C ALA A 131 28.77 -67.28 49.82
N ALA A 132 27.94 -66.26 49.66
CA ALA A 132 26.47 -66.29 49.87
C ALA A 132 25.86 -64.88 49.74
N GLN A 133 24.55 -64.87 49.50
CA GLN A 133 23.67 -63.74 49.19
C GLN A 133 23.54 -62.66 50.31
N ALA A 134 23.03 -61.50 49.88
CA ALA A 134 22.68 -60.24 50.58
C ALA A 134 21.83 -60.40 51.87
N PRO A 135 21.46 -59.34 52.65
CA PRO A 135 21.58 -57.87 52.46
C PRO A 135 22.06 -57.08 53.69
N GLY A 136 22.41 -55.80 53.54
CA GLY A 136 22.68 -54.96 54.73
C GLY A 136 23.24 -53.56 54.47
N ASN A 137 22.36 -52.58 54.71
CA ASN A 137 22.63 -51.21 55.16
C ASN A 137 23.48 -50.24 54.32
N CYS A 138 22.73 -49.29 53.77
CA CYS A 138 22.92 -47.84 53.88
C CYS A 138 24.04 -47.39 54.82
N GLY A 139 25.04 -46.73 54.25
CA GLY A 139 26.03 -46.01 55.02
C GLY A 139 27.06 -45.32 54.14
N ARG A 140 26.66 -44.26 53.42
CA ARG A 140 27.50 -43.05 53.26
C ARG A 140 26.77 -41.94 52.53
N ARG A 141 26.62 -40.82 53.25
CA ARG A 141 26.39 -39.47 52.73
C ARG A 141 27.35 -39.21 51.57
N GLY A 142 26.85 -39.34 50.34
CA GLY A 142 27.42 -38.68 49.18
C GLY A 142 26.83 -37.28 49.12
N VAL A 143 27.66 -36.27 49.34
CA VAL A 143 27.35 -34.87 49.02
C VAL A 143 26.87 -34.83 47.56
N LEU A 144 25.57 -34.59 47.36
CA LEU A 144 24.97 -34.49 46.05
C LEU A 144 25.38 -33.14 45.45
N VAL A 145 26.59 -33.09 44.90
CA VAL A 145 27.00 -32.01 44.00
C VAL A 145 25.97 -32.00 42.87
N LYS A 146 25.14 -30.95 42.82
CA LYS A 146 24.24 -30.67 41.70
C LYS A 146 25.07 -30.57 40.41
N ARG A 147 25.28 -31.69 39.73
CA ARG A 147 25.91 -31.74 38.41
C ARG A 147 24.98 -30.95 37.48
N LYS A 148 25.42 -29.77 37.00
CA LYS A 148 24.74 -29.02 35.92
C LYS A 148 24.53 -30.00 34.76
N ARG A 149 23.29 -30.46 34.54
CA ARG A 149 22.93 -31.20 33.31
C ARG A 149 23.33 -30.31 32.13
N ARG A 150 24.24 -30.82 31.27
CA ARG A 150 24.50 -30.18 29.97
C ARG A 150 23.18 -30.21 29.20
N ILE A 151 22.74 -29.03 28.76
CA ILE A 151 21.51 -28.87 27.97
C ILE A 151 21.82 -29.44 26.58
N GLY A 152 20.94 -30.28 26.05
CA GLY A 152 21.05 -30.73 24.66
C GLY A 152 20.87 -29.55 23.71
N ILE A 153 21.61 -29.55 22.60
CA ILE A 153 21.48 -28.49 21.57
C ILE A 153 20.03 -28.37 21.09
N PHE A 154 19.32 -29.49 20.94
CA PHE A 154 17.91 -29.53 20.58
C PHE A 154 17.00 -28.88 21.62
N ASP A 155 17.21 -29.11 22.91
CA ASP A 155 16.41 -28.46 23.97
C ASP A 155 16.64 -26.96 24.01
N ALA A 156 17.88 -26.53 23.74
CA ALA A 156 18.21 -25.11 23.65
C ALA A 156 17.57 -24.45 22.42
N LEU A 157 17.62 -25.10 21.25
CA LEU A 157 16.96 -24.64 20.04
C LEU A 157 15.45 -24.59 20.20
N PHE A 158 14.84 -25.61 20.80
CA PHE A 158 13.41 -25.66 21.03
C PHE A 158 12.94 -24.56 21.99
N ALA A 159 13.70 -24.29 23.06
CA ALA A 159 13.44 -23.16 23.96
C ALA A 159 13.62 -21.80 23.27
N LEU A 160 14.62 -21.66 22.39
CA LEU A 160 14.84 -20.42 21.64
C LEU A 160 13.77 -20.17 20.58
N LEU A 161 13.29 -21.20 19.89
CA LEU A 161 12.29 -21.09 18.82
C LEU A 161 10.88 -20.86 19.37
N PHE A 162 10.44 -21.68 20.32
CA PHE A 162 9.05 -21.69 20.81
C PHE A 162 8.85 -21.03 22.17
N GLY A 163 9.93 -20.54 22.79
CA GLY A 163 9.88 -19.88 24.09
C GLY A 163 9.60 -20.79 25.29
N SER A 164 9.86 -22.09 25.13
CA SER A 164 9.60 -23.09 26.16
C SER A 164 10.57 -22.99 27.34
N LEU A 165 10.14 -23.45 28.51
CA LEU A 165 10.94 -23.44 29.74
C LEU A 165 12.10 -24.44 29.67
N SER A 166 13.31 -23.91 29.80
CA SER A 166 14.53 -24.70 29.94
C SER A 166 14.96 -24.86 31.40
N SER A 167 15.83 -25.84 31.66
CA SER A 167 16.49 -26.02 32.96
C SER A 167 17.52 -24.92 33.27
N SER A 168 17.89 -24.10 32.28
CA SER A 168 18.84 -22.99 32.46
C SER A 168 18.15 -21.66 32.69
N SER A 169 18.46 -21.04 33.83
CA SER A 169 18.00 -19.69 34.16
C SER A 169 18.50 -18.66 33.13
N THR A 170 19.73 -18.79 32.63
CA THR A 170 20.30 -17.89 31.62
C THR A 170 19.52 -17.98 30.31
N LEU A 171 19.20 -19.20 29.87
CA LEU A 171 18.43 -19.41 28.65
C LEU A 171 17.01 -18.88 28.78
N ASN A 172 16.35 -19.09 29.93
CA ASN A 172 15.02 -18.56 30.18
C ASN A 172 15.01 -17.02 30.23
N LYS A 173 16.05 -16.38 30.79
CA LYS A 173 16.22 -14.92 30.73
C LYS A 173 16.43 -14.41 29.31
N LEU A 174 17.22 -15.13 28.50
CA LEU A 174 17.42 -14.80 27.09
C LEU A 174 16.11 -14.91 26.30
N VAL A 175 15.33 -15.97 26.52
CA VAL A 175 14.02 -16.15 25.87
C VAL A 175 13.04 -15.05 26.28
N LEU A 176 13.01 -14.65 27.56
CA LEU A 176 12.24 -13.49 28.02
C LEU A 176 12.68 -12.23 27.27
N LEU A 177 13.99 -11.96 27.25
CA LEU A 177 14.56 -10.81 26.54
C LEU A 177 14.13 -10.80 25.07
N LEU A 178 14.25 -11.92 24.34
CA LEU A 178 13.86 -12.00 22.92
C LEU A 178 12.37 -11.70 22.71
N ASN A 179 11.48 -12.23 23.55
CA ASN A 179 10.05 -11.93 23.45
C ASN A 179 9.73 -10.47 23.81
N THR A 180 10.40 -9.92 24.81
CA THR A 180 10.28 -8.50 25.18
C THR A 180 10.79 -7.59 24.07
N LEU A 181 11.91 -7.92 23.42
CA LEU A 181 12.44 -7.18 22.28
C LEU A 181 11.48 -7.25 21.08
N ALA A 182 10.90 -8.42 20.80
CA ALA A 182 9.90 -8.57 19.74
C ALA A 182 8.65 -7.72 20.01
N PHE A 183 8.14 -7.73 21.24
CA PHE A 183 7.02 -6.87 21.63
C PHE A 183 7.40 -5.38 21.54
N ALA A 184 8.60 -5.02 21.98
CA ALA A 184 9.10 -3.65 21.89
C ALA A 184 9.27 -3.18 20.43
N TRP A 185 9.63 -4.06 19.49
CA TRP A 185 9.65 -3.73 18.05
C TRP A 185 8.25 -3.39 17.54
N PHE A 186 7.27 -4.22 17.89
CA PHE A 186 5.87 -3.96 17.55
C PHE A 186 5.34 -2.67 18.19
N ALA A 187 5.59 -2.48 19.49
CA ALA A 187 5.12 -1.29 20.20
C ALA A 187 5.75 -0.02 19.60
N ASP A 188 7.05 -0.05 19.31
CA ASP A 188 7.73 1.09 18.70
C ASP A 188 7.22 1.36 17.28
N SER A 189 6.93 0.35 16.47
CA SER A 189 6.41 0.57 15.11
C SER A 189 5.00 1.16 15.07
N VAL A 190 4.16 0.86 16.07
CA VAL A 190 2.81 1.44 16.20
C VAL A 190 2.85 2.83 16.84
N LEU A 191 3.70 3.03 17.85
CA LEU A 191 3.72 4.27 18.64
C LEU A 191 4.62 5.34 18.04
N SER A 192 5.76 5.00 17.44
CA SER A 192 6.70 5.98 16.87
C SER A 192 6.04 6.89 15.82
N PRO A 193 5.22 6.40 14.87
CA PRO A 193 4.51 7.28 13.94
C PRO A 193 3.54 8.25 14.59
N ILE A 194 2.98 7.92 15.76
CA ILE A 194 2.01 8.75 16.47
C ILE A 194 2.72 9.75 17.40
N ALA A 195 3.76 9.29 18.10
CA ALA A 195 4.50 10.08 19.08
C ALA A 195 5.56 10.98 18.45
N PHE A 196 6.13 10.55 17.32
CA PHE A 196 7.16 11.26 16.58
C PHE A 196 6.82 11.21 15.08
N PRO A 197 5.69 11.85 14.72
CA PRO A 197 5.39 12.11 13.32
C PRO A 197 6.51 12.98 12.73
N SER A 198 6.69 12.96 11.40
CA SER A 198 7.90 13.55 10.81
C SER A 198 8.06 15.01 11.26
N HIS A 199 9.29 15.37 11.62
CA HIS A 199 9.69 16.59 12.34
C HIS A 199 9.43 17.91 11.57
N TRP A 200 8.58 17.88 10.55
CA TRP A 200 8.26 18.97 9.63
C TRP A 200 6.76 19.21 9.41
N GLU A 201 5.83 18.50 10.08
CA GLU A 201 4.39 18.63 9.76
C GLU A 201 3.86 20.06 9.80
N HIS A 202 4.21 20.81 10.86
CA HIS A 202 3.75 22.18 11.04
C HIS A 202 4.40 23.17 10.06
N HIS A 203 5.59 22.83 9.54
CA HIS A 203 6.38 23.69 8.66
C HIS A 203 6.51 23.14 7.24
N LEU A 204 5.70 22.14 6.85
CA LEU A 204 5.77 21.60 5.51
C LEU A 204 5.37 22.67 4.48
N HIS A 205 6.33 23.07 3.67
CA HIS A 205 6.06 23.86 2.47
C HIS A 205 6.23 22.96 1.26
N PHE A 206 5.38 23.16 0.25
CA PHE A 206 5.60 22.59 -1.06
C PHE A 206 4.96 23.46 -2.13
N PHE A 207 5.52 23.36 -3.33
CA PHE A 207 5.03 24.00 -4.55
C PHE A 207 5.12 22.96 -5.64
N ARG A 208 4.06 22.76 -6.40
CA ARG A 208 4.05 21.78 -7.48
C ARG A 208 3.08 22.13 -8.58
N THR A 209 3.33 21.59 -9.76
CA THR A 209 2.34 21.61 -10.84
C THR A 209 1.39 20.42 -10.67
N GLY A 210 0.09 20.70 -10.67
CA GLY A 210 -1.00 19.73 -10.70
C GLY A 210 -1.41 19.43 -12.13
N ALA A 211 -2.71 19.43 -12.39
CA ALA A 211 -3.26 19.21 -13.73
C ALA A 211 -2.73 20.21 -14.75
N ILE A 212 -2.34 19.68 -15.90
CA ILE A 212 -1.95 20.46 -17.08
C ILE A 212 -2.93 20.12 -18.19
N GLY A 213 -3.37 21.15 -18.91
CA GLY A 213 -4.09 21.01 -20.17
C GLY A 213 -3.37 21.74 -21.30
N PRO A 214 -4.00 21.83 -22.48
CA PRO A 214 -3.40 22.52 -23.61
C PRO A 214 -3.32 24.03 -23.40
N THR A 215 -4.26 24.60 -22.63
CA THR A 215 -4.35 26.06 -22.44
C THR A 215 -4.38 26.47 -20.97
N PHE A 216 -4.14 25.53 -20.06
CA PHE A 216 -4.17 25.80 -18.63
C PHE A 216 -3.16 24.95 -17.86
N ALA A 217 -2.79 25.43 -16.68
CA ALA A 217 -2.05 24.66 -15.69
C ALA A 217 -2.54 25.01 -14.29
N LYS A 218 -2.76 23.99 -13.46
CA LYS A 218 -3.04 24.14 -12.04
C LYS A 218 -1.74 24.07 -11.25
N LEU A 219 -1.53 25.05 -10.38
CA LEU A 219 -0.37 25.18 -9.53
C LEU A 219 -0.84 25.02 -8.10
N HIS A 220 -0.31 24.02 -7.40
CA HIS A 220 -0.76 23.64 -6.07
C HIS A 220 0.33 23.93 -5.05
N ILE A 221 -0.04 24.62 -3.98
CA ILE A 221 0.88 25.21 -3.02
C ILE A 221 0.37 24.93 -1.62
N ARG A 222 1.29 24.57 -0.72
CA ARG A 222 1.07 24.67 0.72
C ARG A 222 2.12 25.59 1.33
N TYR A 223 1.66 26.58 2.09
CA TYR A 223 2.54 27.53 2.75
C TYR A 223 1.98 27.97 4.11
N PRO A 224 2.29 27.24 5.21
CA PRO A 224 1.77 27.52 6.54
C PRO A 224 2.32 28.80 7.19
N PHE A 225 1.56 29.31 8.18
CA PHE A 225 1.95 30.41 9.06
C PHE A 225 2.84 29.92 10.24
N PRO A 226 3.79 30.73 10.74
CA PRO A 226 4.19 32.05 10.24
C PRO A 226 4.95 31.92 8.91
N PHE A 227 4.76 32.90 8.03
CA PHE A 227 5.39 32.93 6.73
C PHE A 227 6.89 33.23 6.88
N GLY A 228 7.76 32.26 6.59
CA GLY A 228 9.21 32.46 6.58
C GLY A 228 9.94 32.34 7.93
N GLU A 229 11.09 33.02 8.05
CA GLU A 229 12.21 32.76 8.99
C GLU A 229 11.84 32.62 10.48
N SER A 230 10.72 33.19 10.95
CA SER A 230 10.29 33.05 12.35
C SER A 230 9.82 31.64 12.72
N ALA A 231 9.54 30.77 11.75
CA ALA A 231 9.33 29.33 11.97
C ALA A 231 10.62 28.58 12.33
N TYR A 232 11.79 29.11 11.94
CA TYR A 232 13.10 28.46 12.07
C TYR A 232 14.01 29.13 13.10
N SER A 233 13.70 30.36 13.52
CA SER A 233 14.47 31.14 14.48
C SER A 233 14.02 30.88 15.93
N SER A 234 14.43 29.74 16.48
CA SER A 234 14.70 29.61 17.91
C SER A 234 16.11 29.00 18.06
N ASN A 235 17.12 29.87 18.20
CA ASN A 235 18.56 29.58 18.32
C ASN A 235 18.85 28.39 19.27
N GLU A 236 19.88 27.54 19.07
CA GLU A 236 21.31 27.89 18.96
C GLU A 236 22.14 26.92 18.08
N SER A 237 23.02 27.49 17.25
CA SER A 237 24.32 26.92 16.81
C SER A 237 24.41 25.82 15.74
N ALA A 238 23.81 26.02 14.56
CA ALA A 238 24.40 25.55 13.29
C ALA A 238 23.79 26.29 12.08
N PRO A 239 24.58 26.65 11.04
CA PRO A 239 24.02 27.02 9.75
C PRO A 239 23.52 25.74 9.09
N ILE A 240 22.28 25.34 9.36
CA ILE A 240 21.59 24.35 8.54
C ILE A 240 21.22 25.10 7.26
N THR A 241 22.15 25.08 6.30
CA THR A 241 21.90 25.40 4.89
C THR A 241 20.51 24.91 4.51
N SER A 242 19.67 25.77 3.93
CA SER A 242 18.31 25.46 3.47
C SER A 242 18.27 24.12 2.72
N ILE A 243 17.98 23.02 3.43
CA ILE A 243 18.01 21.66 2.86
C ILE A 243 16.96 21.53 1.74
N ASP A 244 15.93 22.38 1.76
CA ASP A 244 14.79 22.24 0.87
C ASP A 244 14.83 23.15 -0.37
N GLY A 245 15.75 24.13 -0.48
CA GLY A 245 15.71 25.12 -1.58
C GLY A 245 14.39 25.92 -1.68
N LEU A 246 13.48 25.75 -0.71
CA LEU A 246 12.16 26.36 -0.70
C LEU A 246 12.25 27.84 -0.29
N PRO A 247 11.28 28.68 -0.71
CA PRO A 247 11.29 30.11 -0.45
C PRO A 247 11.14 30.41 1.05
N VAL A 248 12.25 30.68 1.73
CA VAL A 248 12.24 31.40 3.01
C VAL A 248 12.14 32.89 2.72
N TYR A 249 11.15 33.55 3.30
CA TYR A 249 11.02 34.99 3.21
C TYR A 249 11.30 35.64 4.57
N THR A 250 11.93 36.81 4.54
CA THR A 250 12.51 37.47 5.72
C THR A 250 11.65 38.64 6.21
N GLU A 251 10.46 38.87 5.63
CA GLU A 251 9.64 40.06 5.93
C GLU A 251 8.46 39.71 6.84
N SER A 252 8.51 40.23 8.06
CA SER A 252 7.47 40.16 9.09
C SER A 252 6.58 41.41 9.10
N ASP A 253 6.03 41.79 7.93
CA ASP A 253 5.07 42.90 7.88
C ASP A 253 3.73 42.45 8.51
N PRO A 254 3.25 43.10 9.59
CA PRO A 254 1.98 42.77 10.23
C PRO A 254 0.77 42.78 9.28
N VAL A 255 0.82 43.58 8.21
CA VAL A 255 -0.26 43.66 7.21
C VAL A 255 -0.34 42.36 6.39
N ILE A 256 0.80 41.73 6.09
CA ILE A 256 0.86 40.43 5.40
C ILE A 256 0.30 39.31 6.30
N LEU A 257 0.52 39.39 7.61
CA LEU A 257 0.04 38.38 8.58
C LEU A 257 -1.48 38.34 8.71
N SER A 258 -2.16 39.46 8.45
CA SER A 258 -3.63 39.56 8.48
C SER A 258 -4.31 39.28 7.13
N ASN A 259 -3.53 39.18 6.05
CA ASN A 259 -4.05 39.01 4.69
C ASN A 259 -4.29 37.52 4.39
N PRO A 260 -5.53 37.08 4.10
CA PRO A 260 -5.81 35.71 3.68
C PRO A 260 -5.23 35.38 2.30
N GLU A 261 -4.83 36.38 1.52
CA GLU A 261 -4.21 36.24 0.20
C GLU A 261 -2.80 36.84 0.15
N PRO A 262 -1.86 36.34 0.97
CA PRO A 262 -0.56 36.99 1.15
C PRO A 262 0.34 36.82 -0.08
N MET A 263 0.10 35.78 -0.90
CA MET A 263 0.98 35.37 -2.00
C MET A 263 0.28 35.42 -3.35
N ARG A 264 1.08 35.52 -4.42
CA ARG A 264 0.65 35.50 -5.82
C ARG A 264 1.56 34.60 -6.64
N VAL A 265 0.98 33.91 -7.61
CA VAL A 265 1.75 33.24 -8.67
C VAL A 265 2.26 34.24 -9.69
N ILE A 266 3.52 34.13 -10.08
CA ILE A 266 4.06 34.79 -11.26
C ILE A 266 4.55 33.73 -12.24
N TYR A 267 4.38 33.99 -13.53
CA TYR A 267 4.77 33.04 -14.58
C TYR A 267 5.24 33.76 -15.84
N ARG A 268 5.92 33.04 -16.73
CA ARG A 268 6.31 33.51 -18.06
C ARG A 268 6.58 32.31 -18.96
N GLU A 269 6.57 32.53 -20.27
CA GLU A 269 7.11 31.56 -21.23
C GLU A 269 8.63 31.37 -21.00
N ALA A 270 9.11 30.13 -21.08
CA ALA A 270 10.53 29.82 -20.93
C ALA A 270 11.30 30.25 -22.19
N LEU A 271 12.44 30.91 -21.99
CA LEU A 271 13.31 31.34 -23.09
C LEU A 271 13.99 30.11 -23.71
N SER A 272 13.73 29.85 -25.00
CA SER A 272 14.46 28.82 -25.75
C SER A 272 15.96 29.17 -25.79
N ASN A 273 16.81 28.23 -25.38
CA ASN A 273 18.27 28.32 -25.51
C ASN A 273 18.76 28.45 -26.99
N SER A 274 17.85 28.36 -27.98
CA SER A 274 18.15 28.50 -29.40
C SER A 274 18.28 29.95 -29.89
N ILE A 275 17.97 30.96 -29.07
CA ILE A 275 18.10 32.38 -29.43
C ILE A 275 19.54 32.88 -29.22
N SER A 276 20.53 32.17 -29.78
CA SER A 276 21.94 32.59 -29.73
C SER A 276 22.56 32.97 -31.08
N SER A 277 21.81 32.99 -32.19
CA SER A 277 22.44 33.23 -33.52
C SER A 277 21.74 34.16 -34.51
N SER A 278 20.58 34.77 -34.21
CA SER A 278 20.05 35.85 -35.04
C SER A 278 19.46 36.95 -34.17
N SER A 279 20.02 38.16 -34.27
CA SER A 279 19.70 39.32 -33.41
C SER A 279 18.19 39.50 -33.20
N PRO A 280 17.63 39.08 -32.05
CA PRO A 280 16.26 39.44 -31.72
C PRO A 280 16.20 40.94 -31.45
N SER A 281 15.09 41.59 -31.83
CA SER A 281 14.90 43.01 -31.50
C SER A 281 15.00 43.18 -29.97
N LYS A 282 15.63 44.28 -29.52
CA LYS A 282 15.76 44.58 -28.07
C LYS A 282 14.42 44.61 -27.32
N VAL A 283 13.29 44.72 -28.04
CA VAL A 283 11.93 44.68 -27.50
C VAL A 283 11.48 43.23 -27.26
N ALA A 284 11.68 42.32 -28.22
CA ALA A 284 11.30 40.91 -28.08
C ALA A 284 12.05 40.20 -26.93
N VAL A 285 13.34 40.52 -26.75
CA VAL A 285 14.12 40.01 -25.60
C VAL A 285 13.60 40.58 -24.28
N LYS A 286 13.21 41.86 -24.26
CA LYS A 286 12.76 42.55 -23.04
C LYS A 286 11.36 42.10 -22.60
N GLU A 287 10.49 41.74 -23.56
CA GLU A 287 9.17 41.16 -23.30
C GLU A 287 9.29 39.71 -22.80
N ALA A 288 10.14 38.88 -23.40
CA ALA A 288 10.33 37.49 -22.99
C ALA A 288 10.99 37.32 -21.60
N HIS A 289 11.63 38.37 -21.06
CA HIS A 289 12.13 38.39 -19.68
C HIS A 289 11.09 38.81 -18.62
N ARG A 290 9.90 39.31 -19.04
CA ARG A 290 8.90 39.87 -18.11
C ARG A 290 8.07 38.76 -17.47
N TRP A 291 7.98 38.80 -16.15
CA TRP A 291 7.06 37.95 -15.38
C TRP A 291 5.64 38.52 -15.43
N GLU A 292 4.68 37.69 -15.79
CA GLU A 292 3.25 37.97 -15.71
C GLU A 292 2.73 37.74 -14.30
N ARG A 293 1.69 38.50 -13.92
CA ARG A 293 1.03 38.40 -12.62
C ARG A 293 -0.14 37.44 -12.73
N GLY A 294 0.03 36.21 -12.25
CA GLY A 294 -1.02 35.21 -12.11
C GLY A 294 -1.91 35.43 -10.87
N PRO A 295 -2.76 34.45 -10.53
CA PRO A 295 -3.74 34.56 -9.44
C PRO A 295 -3.14 34.77 -8.04
N LEU A 296 -3.92 35.39 -7.16
CA LEU A 296 -3.65 35.42 -5.71
C LEU A 296 -3.92 34.06 -5.09
N LEU A 297 -3.18 33.74 -4.03
CA LEU A 297 -3.28 32.48 -3.29
C LEU A 297 -3.94 32.72 -1.96
N ARG A 298 -5.16 32.21 -1.80
CA ARG A 298 -5.89 32.25 -0.53
C ARG A 298 -5.41 31.12 0.39
N LEU A 299 -4.60 31.46 1.39
CA LEU A 299 -3.97 30.53 2.31
C LEU A 299 -4.59 30.74 3.70
N THR A 300 -5.37 29.78 4.18
CA THR A 300 -6.05 29.89 5.49
C THR A 300 -5.84 28.64 6.34
N PRO A 301 -5.96 28.73 7.68
CA PRO A 301 -5.95 27.54 8.54
C PRO A 301 -7.03 26.51 8.18
N ASP A 302 -8.16 26.98 7.67
CA ASP A 302 -9.32 26.15 7.30
C ASP A 302 -9.04 25.24 6.10
N SER A 303 -8.10 25.60 5.22
CA SER A 303 -7.63 24.76 4.11
C SER A 303 -6.26 24.13 4.39
N ASP A 304 -5.81 24.12 5.65
CA ASP A 304 -4.44 23.73 6.00
C ASP A 304 -3.34 24.49 5.25
N TRP A 305 -3.63 25.76 4.95
CA TRP A 305 -2.76 26.64 4.18
C TRP A 305 -2.41 26.08 2.81
N THR A 306 -3.29 25.25 2.23
CA THR A 306 -3.20 24.82 0.84
C THR A 306 -4.02 25.74 -0.05
N ALA A 307 -3.54 25.94 -1.27
CA ALA A 307 -4.21 26.69 -2.32
C ALA A 307 -3.86 26.11 -3.68
N THR A 308 -4.81 26.15 -4.61
CA THR A 308 -4.57 25.90 -6.04
C THR A 308 -4.88 27.14 -6.84
N ALA A 309 -3.91 27.61 -7.63
CA ALA A 309 -4.13 28.63 -8.65
C ALA A 309 -4.21 27.99 -10.04
N GLN A 310 -5.17 28.42 -10.85
CA GLN A 310 -5.23 28.05 -12.25
C GLN A 310 -4.67 29.17 -13.12
N LEU A 311 -3.66 28.85 -13.90
CA LEU A 311 -3.23 29.66 -15.04
C LEU A 311 -4.07 29.26 -16.24
N SER A 312 -4.61 30.25 -16.96
CA SER A 312 -5.44 30.09 -18.15
C SER A 312 -4.81 30.81 -19.33
N ASP A 313 -5.37 30.62 -20.53
CA ASP A 313 -4.95 31.28 -21.77
C ASP A 313 -3.47 31.03 -22.13
N LEU A 314 -2.95 29.87 -21.75
CA LEU A 314 -1.60 29.44 -22.09
C LEU A 314 -1.56 28.89 -23.52
N TRP A 315 -0.41 29.04 -24.18
CA TRP A 315 -0.13 28.37 -25.45
C TRP A 315 0.08 26.86 -25.26
N PRO A 316 -0.49 25.99 -26.13
CA PRO A 316 -0.23 24.55 -26.13
C PRO A 316 1.22 24.20 -26.42
N ALA A 317 1.66 23.02 -25.94
CA ALA A 317 3.02 22.48 -26.17
C ALA A 317 4.16 23.50 -25.88
N THR A 318 3.97 24.36 -24.89
CA THR A 318 4.87 25.47 -24.59
C THR A 318 5.42 25.32 -23.18
N GLU A 319 6.72 25.54 -23.01
CA GLU A 319 7.39 25.51 -21.70
C GLU A 319 7.19 26.84 -20.97
N TYR A 320 6.77 26.76 -19.71
CA TYR A 320 6.57 27.90 -18.84
C TYR A 320 7.44 27.79 -17.59
N GLU A 321 7.90 28.95 -17.13
CA GLU A 321 8.53 29.13 -15.83
C GLU A 321 7.53 29.80 -14.87
N TRP A 322 7.45 29.33 -13.63
CA TRP A 322 6.61 29.93 -12.61
C TRP A 322 7.28 29.98 -11.24
N SER A 323 6.84 30.91 -10.41
CA SER A 323 7.25 31.02 -9.01
C SER A 323 6.13 31.69 -8.19
N VAL A 324 6.29 31.70 -6.88
CA VAL A 324 5.37 32.38 -5.97
C VAL A 324 6.10 33.55 -5.32
N VAL A 325 5.42 34.68 -5.17
CA VAL A 325 5.93 35.89 -4.49
C VAL A 325 4.87 36.46 -3.56
N PHE A 326 5.25 37.30 -2.59
CA PHE A 326 4.26 38.05 -1.82
C PHE A 326 3.56 39.08 -2.70
N ALA A 327 2.25 39.26 -2.49
CA ALA A 327 1.40 40.13 -3.29
C ALA A 327 1.87 41.59 -3.34
N HIS A 328 2.49 42.07 -2.26
CA HIS A 328 2.98 43.45 -2.11
C HIS A 328 4.42 43.64 -2.61
N ASN A 329 5.11 42.55 -2.97
CA ASN A 329 6.51 42.60 -3.33
C ASN A 329 6.70 42.84 -4.83
N HIS A 330 7.48 43.85 -5.18
CA HIS A 330 7.89 44.17 -6.55
C HIS A 330 9.19 43.45 -6.97
N THR A 331 9.80 42.65 -6.09
CA THR A 331 11.07 41.96 -6.40
C THR A 331 10.87 40.80 -7.37
N ARG A 332 11.87 40.63 -8.25
CA ARG A 332 12.00 39.46 -9.11
C ARG A 332 12.16 38.19 -8.27
N PRO A 333 11.64 37.03 -8.71
CA PRO A 333 11.89 35.77 -8.03
C PRO A 333 13.39 35.46 -8.06
N ARG A 334 13.93 34.85 -7.00
CA ARG A 334 15.27 34.27 -7.03
C ARG A 334 15.26 33.10 -8.01
N GLU A 335 16.27 32.98 -8.87
CA GLU A 335 16.33 31.95 -9.93
C GLU A 335 16.25 30.52 -9.38
N GLU A 336 16.79 30.29 -8.17
CA GLU A 336 16.71 29.01 -7.44
C GLU A 336 15.27 28.58 -7.09
N ARG A 337 14.29 29.49 -7.21
CA ARG A 337 12.87 29.28 -6.81
C ARG A 337 11.93 29.12 -8.00
N VAL A 338 12.47 28.98 -9.21
CA VAL A 338 11.69 28.88 -10.44
C VAL A 338 11.38 27.42 -10.74
N GLN A 339 10.10 27.10 -10.86
CA GLN A 339 9.62 25.82 -11.34
C GLN A 339 9.26 25.88 -12.82
N ARG A 340 9.20 24.72 -13.46
CA ARG A 340 8.92 24.59 -14.89
C ARG A 340 7.84 23.56 -15.15
N PHE A 341 7.04 23.81 -16.17
CA PHE A 341 6.10 22.83 -16.73
C PHE A 341 5.94 23.07 -18.23
N VAL A 342 5.44 22.07 -18.94
CA VAL A 342 5.11 22.17 -20.36
C VAL A 342 3.62 21.92 -20.51
N THR A 343 2.89 22.85 -21.12
CA THR A 343 1.47 22.67 -21.43
C THR A 343 1.27 21.50 -22.39
N PHE A 344 0.13 20.82 -22.27
CA PHE A 344 -0.13 19.70 -23.16
C PHE A 344 -0.31 20.18 -24.60
N PRO A 345 -0.03 19.33 -25.59
CA PRO A 345 -0.25 19.68 -26.98
C PRO A 345 -1.76 19.74 -27.31
N ASP A 346 -2.13 20.60 -28.25
CA ASP A 346 -3.52 20.77 -28.67
C ASP A 346 -4.04 19.47 -29.35
N PRO A 347 -5.14 18.88 -28.84
CA PRO A 347 -5.79 17.72 -29.47
C PRO A 347 -6.15 17.88 -30.94
N MET A 348 -6.36 19.10 -31.43
CA MET A 348 -6.67 19.37 -32.83
C MET A 348 -5.42 19.32 -33.72
N LEU A 349 -4.23 19.63 -33.17
CA LEU A 349 -2.96 19.65 -33.90
C LEU A 349 -2.34 18.26 -34.09
N SER A 350 -2.73 17.27 -33.27
CA SER A 350 -2.42 15.84 -33.45
C SER A 350 -2.60 15.37 -34.91
N ARG A 351 -3.59 15.92 -35.61
CA ARG A 351 -3.94 15.59 -37.00
C ARG A 351 -3.05 16.26 -38.06
N ALA A 352 -2.44 17.40 -37.77
CA ALA A 352 -1.65 18.12 -38.77
C ALA A 352 -0.26 17.46 -38.96
N ARG A 353 0.34 16.98 -37.85
CA ARG A 353 1.61 16.24 -37.86
C ARG A 353 1.47 14.82 -38.45
N ALA A 354 0.31 14.19 -38.28
CA ALA A 354 -0.09 12.94 -38.92
C ALA A 354 0.16 12.89 -40.43
N GLY A 355 -0.24 13.96 -41.13
CA GLY A 355 -0.20 14.03 -42.60
C GLY A 355 1.19 14.26 -43.18
N THR A 356 2.13 14.73 -42.36
CA THR A 356 3.51 15.05 -42.76
C THR A 356 4.51 13.92 -42.46
N ALA A 357 4.14 12.94 -41.61
CA ALA A 357 4.95 11.75 -41.32
C ALA A 357 5.00 10.70 -42.46
N LYS A 358 4.59 11.07 -43.69
CA LYS A 358 4.76 10.20 -44.88
C LYS A 358 6.21 10.07 -45.36
N THR A 359 7.12 10.87 -44.82
CA THR A 359 8.55 10.80 -45.14
C THR A 359 9.33 10.28 -43.94
N VAL A 360 9.80 9.04 -44.07
CA VAL A 360 10.75 8.33 -43.19
C VAL A 360 10.11 7.65 -41.97
N VAL A 361 9.69 6.39 -42.12
CA VAL A 361 10.15 5.22 -41.33
C VAL A 361 9.39 3.99 -41.89
N GLY A 362 10.13 2.96 -42.34
CA GLY A 362 9.56 1.69 -42.79
C GLY A 362 9.11 0.81 -41.61
N PRO A 363 8.41 -0.30 -41.87
CA PRO A 363 7.84 -1.16 -40.84
C PRO A 363 8.91 -2.10 -40.26
N THR A 364 9.94 -1.59 -39.59
CA THR A 364 10.87 -2.38 -38.77
C THR A 364 11.78 -1.46 -37.96
N ALA A 365 11.96 -1.80 -36.68
CA ALA A 365 12.81 -1.17 -35.66
C ALA A 365 12.20 0.06 -34.95
N TRP A 366 11.43 -0.23 -33.89
CA TRP A 366 11.55 0.55 -32.66
C TRP A 366 13.05 0.70 -32.37
N ARG A 367 13.60 1.92 -32.46
CA ARG A 367 14.97 2.14 -32.01
C ARG A 367 15.01 1.87 -30.50
N GLU A 368 16.00 1.12 -30.05
CA GLU A 368 16.28 0.84 -28.63
C GLU A 368 16.62 2.11 -27.82
N ASP A 369 16.66 3.28 -28.46
CA ASP A 369 16.84 4.55 -27.79
C ASP A 369 15.54 4.92 -27.06
N GLU A 370 15.49 4.69 -25.74
CA GLU A 370 14.45 5.18 -24.81
C GLU A 370 14.24 6.72 -24.90
N ASP A 371 15.06 7.44 -25.67
CA ASP A 371 15.15 8.89 -25.81
C ASP A 371 14.18 9.56 -26.82
N GLN A 372 13.17 8.85 -27.34
CA GLN A 372 12.33 9.38 -28.44
C GLN A 372 11.05 10.13 -28.07
N ASN A 373 10.69 10.31 -26.79
CA ASN A 373 9.44 11.00 -26.39
C ASN A 373 9.66 12.53 -26.20
N PRO A 374 9.36 13.38 -27.21
CA PRO A 374 9.60 14.82 -27.16
C PRO A 374 8.52 15.52 -26.33
N LEU A 375 8.88 16.60 -25.62
CA LEU A 375 7.96 17.37 -24.76
C LEU A 375 6.73 17.91 -25.50
N ASP A 376 6.86 18.21 -26.79
CA ASP A 376 5.88 18.90 -27.61
C ASP A 376 5.09 17.95 -28.54
N ASP A 377 5.31 16.63 -28.48
CA ASP A 377 4.65 15.70 -29.40
C ASP A 377 3.21 15.39 -28.93
N PRO A 378 2.17 15.75 -29.70
CA PRO A 378 0.79 15.35 -29.44
C PRO A 378 0.51 13.86 -29.53
N ASN A 379 1.33 13.13 -30.28
CA ASN A 379 1.04 11.76 -30.68
C ASN A 379 2.05 10.76 -30.09
N HIS A 380 2.99 11.21 -29.25
CA HIS A 380 3.94 10.33 -28.56
C HIS A 380 4.20 10.82 -27.15
N PHE A 381 3.79 10.05 -26.14
CA PHE A 381 4.04 10.41 -24.74
C PHE A 381 4.04 9.20 -23.81
N THR A 382 4.53 9.39 -22.58
CA THR A 382 4.58 8.36 -21.54
C THR A 382 3.97 8.89 -20.26
N PHE A 383 3.15 8.07 -19.59
CA PHE A 383 2.67 8.33 -18.23
C PHE A 383 2.78 7.05 -17.40
N ALA A 384 2.69 7.16 -16.07
CA ALA A 384 2.75 5.99 -15.20
C ALA A 384 1.57 5.96 -14.21
N THR A 385 1.18 4.77 -13.78
CA THR A 385 0.10 4.56 -12.82
C THR A 385 0.47 3.57 -11.71
N SER A 386 -0.05 3.81 -10.52
CA SER A 386 -0.06 2.88 -9.38
C SER A 386 -0.96 3.40 -8.26
N SER A 387 -1.20 2.58 -7.23
CA SER A 387 -1.89 2.92 -5.96
C SER A 387 -1.15 2.33 -4.77
N CYS A 388 -1.70 2.47 -3.56
CA CYS A 388 -1.26 1.75 -2.37
C CYS A 388 0.16 2.15 -1.94
N VAL A 389 0.24 3.35 -1.36
CA VAL A 389 1.45 3.98 -0.84
C VAL A 389 1.39 4.00 0.69
N LYS A 390 2.16 3.12 1.33
CA LYS A 390 2.43 3.22 2.77
C LYS A 390 3.88 3.61 3.01
N PRO A 391 4.15 4.84 3.50
CA PRO A 391 5.49 5.23 3.91
C PRO A 391 6.08 4.26 4.94
N ASP A 392 7.40 4.09 4.89
CA ASP A 392 8.21 3.22 5.74
C ASP A 392 7.98 1.71 5.60
N PHE A 393 7.02 1.26 4.78
CA PHE A 393 6.80 -0.17 4.56
C PHE A 393 7.72 -0.73 3.46
N PRO A 394 8.25 -1.98 3.58
CA PRO A 394 8.22 -2.84 4.76
C PRO A 394 9.09 -2.27 5.88
N TRP A 395 8.56 -2.32 7.11
CA TRP A 395 9.19 -1.66 8.25
C TRP A 395 10.55 -2.26 8.58
N ASN A 396 11.52 -1.38 8.78
CA ASN A 396 12.85 -1.72 9.24
C ASN A 396 13.02 -1.28 10.71
N PRO A 397 13.51 -2.15 11.59
CA PRO A 397 13.74 -1.79 12.99
C PRO A 397 14.54 -0.49 13.18
N SER A 398 15.51 -0.21 12.31
CA SER A 398 16.36 0.99 12.40
C SER A 398 15.64 2.32 12.16
N GLN A 399 14.40 2.30 11.65
CA GLN A 399 13.58 3.49 11.42
C GLN A 399 13.02 4.06 12.73
N PHE A 400 12.70 3.20 13.69
CA PHE A 400 11.95 3.61 14.88
C PHE A 400 12.88 3.97 16.03
N ILE A 401 12.44 4.91 16.86
CA ILE A 401 13.33 5.65 17.76
C ILE A 401 13.99 4.75 18.79
N LEU A 402 13.24 3.83 19.42
CA LEU A 402 13.80 2.96 20.46
C LEU A 402 15.03 2.20 19.98
N TRP A 403 15.00 1.80 18.70
CA TRP A 403 16.02 0.99 18.07
C TRP A 403 17.06 1.81 17.33
N HIS A 404 16.68 2.96 16.80
CA HIS A 404 17.57 3.90 16.14
C HIS A 404 18.74 4.26 17.07
N TRP A 405 18.45 4.66 18.32
CA TRP A 405 19.48 4.94 19.33
C TRP A 405 20.39 3.72 19.59
N LEU A 406 19.79 2.53 19.68
CA LEU A 406 20.54 1.29 19.90
C LEU A 406 21.47 0.97 18.73
N PHE A 407 20.98 1.05 17.49
CA PHE A 407 21.77 0.74 16.30
C PHE A 407 22.88 1.77 16.06
N HIS A 408 22.62 3.05 16.35
CA HIS A 408 23.64 4.10 16.30
C HIS A 408 24.77 3.86 17.30
N LEU A 409 24.46 3.35 18.49
CA LEU A 409 25.47 2.95 19.49
C LEU A 409 26.44 1.89 18.93
N PHE A 410 25.96 1.02 18.03
CA PHE A 410 26.75 -0.02 17.36
C PHE A 410 27.28 0.37 15.97
N GLY A 411 27.15 1.64 15.58
CA GLY A 411 27.66 2.15 14.29
C GLY A 411 26.80 1.80 13.06
N TYR A 412 25.61 1.24 13.24
CA TYR A 412 24.63 1.02 12.16
C TYR A 412 23.79 2.29 11.95
N GLY A 413 23.51 2.65 10.68
CA GLY A 413 22.61 3.77 10.34
C GLY A 413 23.27 5.13 10.08
N ARG A 414 24.57 5.19 9.76
CA ARG A 414 25.23 6.45 9.34
C ARG A 414 24.77 6.90 7.94
N ALA A 415 24.73 8.22 7.75
CA ALA A 415 24.05 8.95 6.68
C ALA A 415 24.35 8.46 5.24
N GLY A 416 23.27 8.36 4.45
CA GLY A 416 23.23 8.05 3.02
C GLY A 416 21.77 7.85 2.58
N THR A 417 21.42 8.13 1.32
CA THR A 417 20.06 7.96 0.77
C THR A 417 19.59 6.50 0.73
N SER A 418 20.51 5.55 0.87
CA SER A 418 20.25 4.12 1.03
C SER A 418 20.12 3.67 2.50
N ASN A 419 20.10 4.60 3.46
CA ASN A 419 20.04 4.27 4.87
C ASN A 419 18.65 3.73 5.25
N PRO A 420 18.55 2.47 5.71
CA PRO A 420 17.28 1.89 6.13
C PRO A 420 16.65 2.60 7.34
N ALA A 421 17.39 3.47 8.03
CA ALA A 421 16.89 4.25 9.17
C ALA A 421 16.10 5.51 8.77
N VAL A 422 16.02 5.86 7.48
CA VAL A 422 15.27 7.04 7.03
C VAL A 422 13.76 6.81 7.21
N ARG A 423 13.12 7.75 7.91
CA ARG A 423 11.68 7.81 8.17
C ARG A 423 10.92 8.45 7.00
N ASN A 424 9.64 8.13 6.90
CA ASN A 424 8.75 8.48 5.78
C ASN A 424 9.33 8.13 4.40
N ARG A 425 10.14 7.07 4.29
CA ARG A 425 10.73 6.67 3.01
C ARG A 425 9.69 5.91 2.17
N ILE A 426 9.67 6.17 0.87
CA ILE A 426 8.78 5.47 -0.08
C ILE A 426 9.66 4.95 -1.22
N GLN A 427 10.06 3.69 -1.14
CA GLN A 427 10.99 3.07 -2.08
C GLN A 427 10.47 3.11 -3.52
N GLY A 428 9.16 2.96 -3.71
CA GLY A 428 8.55 3.08 -5.03
C GLY A 428 8.77 4.43 -5.70
N PHE A 429 8.66 5.54 -4.96
CA PHE A 429 8.97 6.86 -5.51
C PHE A 429 10.46 7.09 -5.69
N ASP A 430 11.33 6.52 -4.85
CA ASP A 430 12.78 6.56 -5.08
C ASP A 430 13.14 5.92 -6.44
N MET A 431 12.63 4.71 -6.68
CA MET A 431 12.88 3.96 -7.91
C MET A 431 12.26 4.64 -9.13
N LEU A 432 11.05 5.17 -8.99
CA LEU A 432 10.38 5.92 -10.05
C LEU A 432 11.17 7.19 -10.40
N ALA A 433 11.66 7.94 -9.41
CA ALA A 433 12.46 9.14 -9.63
C ALA A 433 13.80 8.81 -10.31
N ASP A 434 14.49 7.76 -9.85
CA ASP A 434 15.75 7.31 -10.45
C ASP A 434 15.56 6.97 -11.94
N ARG A 435 14.47 6.24 -12.26
CA ARG A 435 14.16 5.82 -13.63
C ARG A 435 13.62 6.94 -14.51
N ALA A 436 12.68 7.76 -14.03
CA ALA A 436 11.95 8.71 -14.85
C ALA A 436 12.57 10.11 -14.89
N ILE A 437 13.39 10.48 -13.91
CA ILE A 437 13.94 11.83 -13.74
C ILE A 437 15.47 11.80 -13.82
N GLU A 438 16.12 11.04 -12.94
CA GLU A 438 17.59 11.11 -12.83
C GLU A 438 18.29 10.51 -14.05
N SER A 439 17.78 9.40 -14.59
CA SER A 439 18.28 8.81 -15.84
C SER A 439 18.20 9.79 -17.03
N ARG A 440 17.23 10.72 -16.99
CA ARG A 440 16.92 11.71 -18.04
C ARG A 440 17.52 13.08 -17.77
N ARG A 441 18.34 13.24 -16.73
CA ARG A 441 18.90 14.55 -16.33
C ARG A 441 19.65 15.26 -17.47
N ARG A 442 20.25 14.51 -18.40
CA ARG A 442 20.92 15.06 -19.60
C ARG A 442 19.96 15.71 -20.60
N LEU A 443 18.72 15.25 -20.67
CA LEU A 443 17.68 15.76 -21.56
C LEU A 443 16.94 16.97 -20.97
N GLY A 444 17.16 17.27 -19.69
CA GLY A 444 16.58 18.45 -19.03
C GLY A 444 15.10 18.32 -18.66
N HIS A 445 14.47 17.16 -18.89
CA HIS A 445 13.07 16.91 -18.53
C HIS A 445 12.80 15.46 -18.11
N PRO A 446 11.75 15.19 -17.31
CA PRO A 446 11.32 13.82 -16.99
C PRO A 446 10.84 13.04 -18.22
N ALA A 447 10.93 11.70 -18.16
CA ALA A 447 10.34 10.81 -19.17
C ALA A 447 8.80 10.77 -19.10
N LEU A 448 8.22 10.99 -17.90
CA LEU A 448 6.79 10.91 -17.67
C LEU A 448 6.13 12.29 -17.76
N ARG A 449 5.01 12.37 -18.48
CA ARG A 449 4.16 13.59 -18.56
C ARG A 449 3.38 13.84 -17.29
N PHE A 450 2.92 12.78 -16.67
CA PHE A 450 2.20 12.80 -15.42
C PHE A 450 2.26 11.41 -14.77
N PHE A 451 2.03 11.38 -13.46
CA PHE A 451 1.80 10.17 -12.69
C PHE A 451 0.34 10.17 -12.23
N MET A 452 -0.38 9.09 -12.53
CA MET A 452 -1.77 8.89 -12.14
C MET A 452 -1.84 8.01 -10.89
N SER A 453 -2.21 8.61 -9.76
CA SER A 453 -2.42 7.91 -8.50
C SER A 453 -3.85 7.35 -8.43
N LEU A 454 -3.97 6.05 -8.20
CA LEU A 454 -5.24 5.31 -8.23
C LEU A 454 -5.80 5.05 -6.81
N GLY A 455 -5.45 5.90 -5.83
CA GLY A 455 -5.92 5.81 -4.44
C GLY A 455 -4.93 5.18 -3.47
N ASP A 456 -5.35 5.05 -2.20
CA ASP A 456 -4.59 4.48 -1.09
C ASP A 456 -3.24 5.18 -0.84
N THR A 457 -3.26 6.50 -0.79
CA THR A 457 -2.06 7.34 -0.67
C THR A 457 -1.61 7.57 0.77
N ILE A 458 -2.51 7.41 1.75
CA ILE A 458 -2.22 7.72 3.16
C ILE A 458 -2.45 6.59 4.16
N TYR A 459 -3.31 5.61 3.86
CA TYR A 459 -3.65 4.53 4.80
C TYR A 459 -4.08 5.03 6.18
N ALA A 460 -5.20 5.76 6.22
CA ALA A 460 -5.67 6.48 7.42
C ALA A 460 -6.10 5.61 8.60
N ASP A 461 -6.33 4.34 8.34
CA ASP A 461 -6.97 3.37 9.23
C ASP A 461 -6.06 2.18 9.61
N VAL A 462 -4.90 2.04 8.97
CA VAL A 462 -3.93 0.95 9.25
C VAL A 462 -2.56 1.49 9.71
N PRO A 463 -1.96 0.89 10.76
CA PRO A 463 -2.49 -0.21 11.57
C PRO A 463 -3.52 0.26 12.62
N VAL A 464 -3.68 1.56 12.83
CA VAL A 464 -4.59 2.14 13.83
C VAL A 464 -5.29 3.35 13.24
N TRP A 465 -6.62 3.32 13.23
CA TRP A 465 -7.43 4.47 12.86
C TRP A 465 -7.41 5.53 13.97
N GLY A 466 -7.07 6.75 13.59
CA GLY A 466 -7.04 7.89 14.50
C GLY A 466 -8.43 8.41 14.90
N GLY A 467 -9.51 7.97 14.27
CA GLY A 467 -10.83 8.57 14.42
C GLY A 467 -11.07 9.72 13.44
N ALA A 468 -12.35 10.09 13.27
CA ALA A 468 -12.82 11.11 12.34
C ALA A 468 -12.43 12.55 12.74
N ASN A 469 -11.15 12.86 12.73
CA ASN A 469 -10.61 14.16 13.08
C ASN A 469 -9.74 14.72 11.96
N ILE A 470 -10.12 15.88 11.41
CA ILE A 470 -9.43 16.52 10.29
C ILE A 470 -7.93 16.71 10.50
N SER A 471 -7.49 17.02 11.72
CA SER A 471 -6.07 17.24 12.00
C SER A 471 -5.25 15.94 11.84
N LYS A 472 -5.86 14.78 12.13
CA LYS A 472 -5.19 13.49 11.98
C LYS A 472 -5.02 13.13 10.51
N TYR A 473 -6.04 13.34 9.68
CA TYR A 473 -5.95 13.14 8.24
C TYR A 473 -4.95 14.10 7.58
N ARG A 474 -4.98 15.39 7.95
CA ARG A 474 -3.98 16.38 7.50
C ARG A 474 -2.56 15.96 7.86
N ASN A 475 -2.33 15.45 9.07
CA ASN A 475 -1.00 14.97 9.47
C ASN A 475 -0.50 13.82 8.58
N LEU A 476 -1.37 12.90 8.15
CA LEU A 476 -0.99 11.83 7.22
C LEU A 476 -0.58 12.39 5.86
N TYR A 477 -1.34 13.33 5.30
CA TYR A 477 -0.96 13.99 4.05
C TYR A 477 0.33 14.82 4.21
N ARG A 478 0.50 15.55 5.31
CA ARG A 478 1.76 16.26 5.59
C ARG A 478 2.94 15.29 5.63
N ASN A 479 2.79 14.16 6.29
CA ASN A 479 3.82 13.12 6.35
C ASN A 479 4.17 12.57 4.95
N LEU A 480 3.16 12.32 4.11
CA LEU A 480 3.35 11.90 2.72
C LEU A 480 4.13 12.96 1.91
N PHE A 481 3.70 14.22 1.96
CA PHE A 481 4.30 15.32 1.19
C PHE A 481 5.65 15.81 1.74
N ALA A 482 5.95 15.54 3.02
CA ALA A 482 7.25 15.74 3.63
C ALA A 482 8.26 14.65 3.26
N SER A 483 7.81 13.51 2.71
CA SER A 483 8.70 12.46 2.24
C SER A 483 9.64 12.98 1.16
N GLN A 484 10.95 12.84 1.38
CA GLN A 484 11.96 13.13 0.35
C GLN A 484 11.74 12.28 -0.90
N SER A 485 11.34 11.01 -0.73
CA SER A 485 11.02 10.12 -1.85
C SER A 485 9.91 10.70 -2.72
N PHE A 486 8.81 11.17 -2.11
CA PHE A 486 7.70 11.72 -2.88
C PHE A 486 8.03 13.10 -3.48
N ARG A 487 8.74 13.97 -2.74
CA ARG A 487 9.22 15.29 -3.23
C ARG A 487 9.98 15.18 -4.54
N ARG A 488 10.89 14.20 -4.65
CA ARG A 488 11.66 13.94 -5.88
C ARG A 488 10.76 13.74 -7.11
N VAL A 489 9.53 13.24 -6.92
CA VAL A 489 8.56 12.98 -7.98
C VAL A 489 7.62 14.17 -8.16
N TYR A 490 6.84 14.56 -7.15
CA TYR A 490 5.75 15.53 -7.33
C TYR A 490 6.21 16.94 -7.66
N GLU A 491 7.46 17.31 -7.35
CA GLU A 491 8.02 18.62 -7.70
C GLU A 491 8.45 18.71 -9.17
N LYS A 492 8.54 17.57 -9.88
CA LYS A 492 9.04 17.49 -11.26
C LYS A 492 8.02 16.90 -12.22
N ILE A 493 7.16 16.01 -11.74
CA ILE A 493 6.14 15.32 -12.53
C ILE A 493 4.78 15.70 -11.96
N PRO A 494 3.84 16.18 -12.81
CA PRO A 494 2.44 16.35 -12.43
C PRO A 494 1.86 15.06 -11.84
N VAL A 495 1.38 15.13 -10.60
CA VAL A 495 0.68 14.01 -9.96
C VAL A 495 -0.80 14.35 -9.87
N ILE A 496 -1.63 13.61 -10.59
CA ILE A 496 -3.09 13.68 -10.53
C ILE A 496 -3.62 12.32 -10.07
N GLY A 497 -4.84 12.27 -9.54
CA GLY A 497 -5.36 10.98 -9.07
C GLY A 497 -6.79 11.02 -8.56
N ILE A 498 -7.23 9.90 -8.01
CA ILE A 498 -8.51 9.74 -7.30
C ILE A 498 -8.23 9.01 -5.98
N TYR A 499 -9.06 9.21 -4.96
CA TYR A 499 -8.99 8.42 -3.73
C TYR A 499 -9.55 7.00 -3.91
N ASP A 500 -9.27 6.15 -2.94
CA ASP A 500 -9.92 4.87 -2.70
C ASP A 500 -10.34 4.75 -1.22
N ASP A 501 -10.44 3.54 -0.67
CA ASP A 501 -10.98 3.33 0.67
C ASP A 501 -10.04 3.77 1.80
N HIS A 502 -8.75 3.50 1.67
CA HIS A 502 -7.79 3.82 2.71
C HIS A 502 -7.47 5.32 2.86
N GLU A 503 -8.10 6.18 2.04
CA GLU A 503 -8.21 7.61 2.32
C GLU A 503 -9.13 7.92 3.50
N ALA A 504 -10.10 7.06 3.82
CA ALA A 504 -11.03 7.24 4.94
C ALA A 504 -10.96 6.09 5.96
N LYS A 505 -11.47 4.91 5.59
CA LYS A 505 -11.54 3.66 6.38
C LYS A 505 -11.82 2.50 5.42
N ASN A 506 -11.16 1.36 5.63
CA ASN A 506 -11.21 0.16 4.78
C ASN A 506 -12.64 -0.17 4.29
N ASN A 507 -12.75 -0.45 2.99
CA ASN A 507 -13.97 -0.78 2.25
C ASN A 507 -15.12 0.24 2.39
N TRP A 508 -14.85 1.53 2.64
CA TRP A 508 -15.95 2.50 2.73
C TRP A 508 -16.69 2.64 1.39
N SER A 509 -17.98 2.95 1.51
CA SER A 509 -18.83 3.38 0.42
C SER A 509 -19.73 4.50 0.93
N GLY A 510 -20.17 5.40 0.05
CA GLY A 510 -21.09 6.47 0.44
C GLY A 510 -22.40 5.94 1.02
N GLY A 511 -22.84 4.76 0.60
CA GLY A 511 -24.01 4.06 1.11
C GLY A 511 -23.76 3.12 2.30
N SER A 512 -22.63 3.22 3.00
CA SER A 512 -22.35 2.38 4.19
C SER A 512 -23.17 2.79 5.41
N ASP A 513 -23.64 1.83 6.20
CA ASP A 513 -24.39 2.09 7.45
C ASP A 513 -23.49 2.20 8.70
N ASP A 514 -22.18 1.97 8.57
CA ASP A 514 -21.22 2.03 9.70
C ASP A 514 -20.97 3.49 10.13
N GLU A 515 -21.28 3.81 11.39
CA GLU A 515 -21.20 5.16 11.95
C GLU A 515 -19.78 5.75 11.89
N ASP A 516 -18.77 4.93 12.14
CA ASP A 516 -17.36 5.35 12.10
C ASP A 516 -16.92 5.66 10.66
N ILE A 517 -17.37 4.86 9.67
CA ILE A 517 -17.16 5.11 8.24
C ILE A 517 -17.83 6.43 7.84
N GLN A 518 -19.11 6.61 8.17
CA GLN A 518 -19.84 7.81 7.81
C GLN A 518 -19.25 9.07 8.46
N ALA A 519 -18.74 8.97 9.69
CA ALA A 519 -18.01 10.05 10.33
C ALA A 519 -16.67 10.37 9.63
N ALA A 520 -15.98 9.36 9.10
CA ALA A 520 -14.68 9.52 8.43
C ALA A 520 -14.79 10.21 7.07
N ILE A 521 -15.84 9.96 6.29
CA ILE A 521 -15.96 10.42 4.90
C ILE A 521 -15.77 11.95 4.73
N PRO A 522 -16.45 12.84 5.50
CA PRO A 522 -16.32 14.28 5.29
C PRO A 522 -14.91 14.80 5.56
N VAL A 523 -14.26 14.33 6.62
CA VAL A 523 -12.89 14.77 6.98
C VAL A 523 -11.84 14.19 6.03
N ALA A 524 -12.04 12.95 5.58
CA ALA A 524 -11.17 12.28 4.61
C ALA A 524 -11.25 12.97 3.24
N THR A 525 -12.45 13.16 2.70
CA THR A 525 -12.65 13.82 1.39
C THR A 525 -12.19 15.27 1.41
N GLN A 526 -12.41 16.00 2.51
CA GLN A 526 -11.88 17.37 2.68
C GLN A 526 -10.35 17.38 2.63
N SER A 527 -9.68 16.55 3.43
CA SER A 527 -8.22 16.52 3.45
C SER A 527 -7.62 16.01 2.13
N TRP A 528 -8.25 15.06 1.46
CA TRP A 528 -7.86 14.64 0.12
C TRP A 528 -7.98 15.79 -0.89
N GLN A 529 -9.07 16.55 -0.83
CA GLN A 529 -9.29 17.72 -1.68
C GLN A 529 -8.22 18.79 -1.43
N GLU A 530 -7.80 19.00 -0.17
CA GLU A 530 -6.78 19.97 0.22
C GLU A 530 -5.39 19.66 -0.36
N TYR A 531 -5.03 18.39 -0.58
CA TYR A 531 -3.67 17.97 -0.94
C TYR A 531 -3.53 17.39 -2.37
N ILE A 532 -4.56 16.73 -2.89
CA ILE A 532 -4.54 16.05 -4.19
C ILE A 532 -5.69 16.55 -5.07
N GLY A 533 -6.92 16.43 -4.59
CA GLY A 533 -8.14 16.67 -5.38
C GLY A 533 -8.24 18.08 -5.96
N GLY A 534 -7.83 19.09 -5.18
CA GLY A 534 -7.84 20.49 -5.62
C GLY A 534 -6.85 20.78 -6.75
N ALA A 535 -5.90 19.90 -7.01
CA ALA A 535 -4.91 20.02 -8.09
C ALA A 535 -5.32 19.25 -9.35
N ASN A 536 -6.38 18.44 -9.31
CA ASN A 536 -6.89 17.67 -10.45
C ASN A 536 -7.60 18.58 -11.48
N PRO A 537 -7.80 18.11 -12.74
CA PRO A 537 -8.66 18.79 -13.70
C PRO A 537 -10.07 19.03 -13.12
N ASP A 538 -10.69 20.12 -13.54
CA ASP A 538 -12.11 20.35 -13.21
C ASP A 538 -13.00 19.39 -14.00
N ASN A 539 -14.12 19.03 -13.39
CA ASN A 539 -15.15 18.26 -14.06
C ASN A 539 -16.03 19.16 -14.94
N THR A 540 -16.91 18.55 -15.74
CA THR A 540 -17.78 19.28 -16.67
C THR A 540 -19.07 19.79 -16.03
N LEU A 541 -19.26 19.58 -14.73
CA LEU A 541 -20.45 20.03 -14.01
C LEU A 541 -20.28 21.47 -13.52
N GLN A 542 -21.41 22.09 -13.18
CA GLN A 542 -21.40 23.42 -12.56
C GLN A 542 -20.64 23.40 -11.23
N GLU A 543 -19.94 24.49 -10.96
CA GLU A 543 -19.23 24.72 -9.72
C GLU A 543 -20.19 24.56 -8.51
N GLY A 544 -19.74 23.87 -7.46
CA GLY A 544 -20.55 23.60 -6.26
C GLY A 544 -21.28 22.25 -6.24
N THR A 545 -21.23 21.45 -7.31
CA THR A 545 -21.80 20.08 -7.32
C THR A 545 -20.99 19.06 -6.50
N ARG A 546 -19.76 19.42 -6.10
CA ARG A 546 -18.82 18.63 -5.26
C ARG A 546 -18.54 17.21 -5.78
N GLU A 547 -18.55 16.99 -7.09
CA GLU A 547 -18.12 15.71 -7.67
C GLU A 547 -16.60 15.66 -7.87
N HIS A 548 -16.00 14.48 -7.64
CA HIS A 548 -14.54 14.29 -7.68
C HIS A 548 -14.04 13.54 -8.93
N TRP A 549 -14.95 12.95 -9.73
CA TRP A 549 -14.62 12.44 -11.05
C TRP A 549 -14.27 13.59 -12.01
N TYR A 550 -13.43 13.34 -13.00
CA TYR A 550 -13.04 14.35 -13.99
C TYR A 550 -12.56 13.73 -15.31
N THR A 551 -12.37 14.56 -16.34
CA THR A 551 -11.84 14.14 -17.63
C THR A 551 -10.73 15.06 -18.10
N PHE A 552 -9.79 14.56 -18.88
CA PHE A 552 -8.76 15.37 -19.53
C PHE A 552 -8.24 14.69 -20.80
N ARG A 553 -7.40 15.39 -21.56
CA ARG A 553 -6.82 14.89 -22.81
C ARG A 553 -5.35 15.23 -22.91
N TYR A 554 -4.59 14.35 -23.55
CA TYR A 554 -3.25 14.63 -24.04
C TYR A 554 -3.25 14.32 -25.54
N GLY A 555 -3.13 15.35 -26.38
CA GLY A 555 -3.25 15.18 -27.84
C GLY A 555 -4.54 14.44 -28.24
N ASP A 556 -4.39 13.35 -29.00
CA ASP A 556 -5.51 12.52 -29.47
C ASP A 556 -5.92 11.40 -28.50
N THR A 557 -5.42 11.43 -27.27
CA THR A 557 -5.74 10.46 -26.22
C THR A 557 -6.61 11.11 -25.14
N ALA A 558 -7.65 10.42 -24.69
CA ALA A 558 -8.60 10.92 -23.70
C ALA A 558 -8.66 10.05 -22.44
N PHE A 559 -8.90 10.68 -21.29
CA PHE A 559 -8.98 10.04 -19.98
C PHE A 559 -10.29 10.40 -19.29
N PHE A 560 -10.95 9.39 -18.72
CA PHE A 560 -12.06 9.54 -17.78
C PHE A 560 -11.67 8.94 -16.43
N VAL A 561 -11.61 9.76 -15.39
CA VAL A 561 -11.25 9.32 -14.03
C VAL A 561 -12.51 9.23 -13.18
N MET A 562 -12.87 8.00 -12.80
CA MET A 562 -14.08 7.71 -12.04
C MET A 562 -13.85 7.89 -10.54
N ASP A 563 -14.81 8.50 -9.86
CA ASP A 563 -15.02 8.30 -8.43
C ASP A 563 -15.90 7.06 -8.26
N VAL A 564 -15.37 6.04 -7.59
CA VAL A 564 -16.07 4.77 -7.40
C VAL A 564 -16.44 4.53 -5.95
N ARG A 565 -16.29 5.49 -5.03
CA ARG A 565 -16.57 5.30 -3.60
C ARG A 565 -17.75 6.15 -3.13
N LYS A 566 -17.78 7.42 -3.52
CA LYS A 566 -18.72 8.42 -2.97
C LYS A 566 -20.19 8.07 -3.17
N HIS A 567 -20.57 7.55 -4.34
CA HIS A 567 -21.96 7.21 -4.66
C HIS A 567 -22.23 5.70 -4.59
N ARG A 568 -21.23 4.91 -4.21
CA ARG A 568 -21.33 3.46 -4.16
C ARG A 568 -22.33 3.02 -3.09
N THR A 569 -23.28 2.17 -3.47
CA THR A 569 -24.19 1.48 -2.56
C THR A 569 -23.40 0.52 -1.65
N SER A 570 -23.86 0.24 -0.43
CA SER A 570 -23.23 -0.76 0.45
C SER A 570 -22.93 -2.09 -0.27
N MET A 571 -21.74 -2.65 0.00
CA MET A 571 -21.32 -3.93 -0.55
C MET A 571 -22.20 -5.10 -0.08
N GLU A 572 -22.84 -4.96 1.08
CA GLU A 572 -23.72 -5.97 1.68
C GLU A 572 -25.04 -6.16 0.92
N HIS A 573 -25.40 -5.23 0.04
CA HIS A 573 -26.62 -5.34 -0.77
C HIS A 573 -26.43 -6.35 -1.91
N GLU A 574 -27.51 -7.05 -2.26
CA GLU A 574 -27.53 -7.93 -3.43
C GLU A 574 -27.31 -7.15 -4.74
N ASP A 575 -26.57 -7.74 -5.67
CA ASP A 575 -26.34 -7.16 -6.99
C ASP A 575 -27.63 -7.20 -7.83
N ASN A 576 -28.26 -6.04 -7.98
CA ASN A 576 -29.49 -5.82 -8.73
C ASN A 576 -29.43 -4.45 -9.42
N ALA A 577 -30.46 -4.12 -10.21
CA ALA A 577 -30.52 -2.87 -10.98
C ALA A 577 -30.43 -1.58 -10.13
N GLY A 578 -30.69 -1.65 -8.82
CA GLY A 578 -30.55 -0.51 -7.89
C GLY A 578 -29.19 -0.43 -7.18
N LYS A 579 -28.34 -1.47 -7.27
CA LYS A 579 -26.99 -1.46 -6.69
C LYS A 579 -26.04 -0.78 -7.67
N GLN A 580 -25.40 0.30 -7.24
CA GLN A 580 -24.58 1.15 -8.10
C GLN A 580 -23.26 1.53 -7.43
N VAL A 581 -22.29 1.88 -8.28
CA VAL A 581 -20.94 2.37 -7.95
C VAL A 581 -20.84 3.85 -8.29
N LEU A 582 -21.27 4.25 -9.51
CA LEU A 582 -20.98 5.58 -10.05
C LEU A 582 -21.98 6.66 -9.58
N GLY A 583 -23.22 6.27 -9.29
CA GLY A 583 -24.30 7.25 -9.18
C GLY A 583 -24.79 7.73 -10.56
N ASP A 584 -26.06 8.13 -10.64
CA ASP A 584 -26.71 8.52 -11.89
C ASP A 584 -25.95 9.61 -12.67
N LYS A 585 -25.47 10.64 -11.97
CA LYS A 585 -24.82 11.81 -12.61
C LYS A 585 -23.52 11.42 -13.33
N GLN A 586 -22.66 10.67 -12.64
CA GLN A 586 -21.37 10.25 -13.19
C GLN A 586 -21.56 9.19 -14.27
N LYS A 587 -22.50 8.26 -14.10
CA LYS A 587 -22.85 7.25 -15.11
C LYS A 587 -23.30 7.91 -16.42
N VAL A 588 -24.20 8.90 -16.34
CA VAL A 588 -24.62 9.68 -17.51
C VAL A 588 -23.45 10.42 -18.15
N ALA A 589 -22.59 11.06 -17.34
CA ALA A 589 -21.41 11.76 -17.83
C ALA A 589 -20.43 10.82 -18.56
N LEU A 590 -20.24 9.60 -18.05
CA LEU A 590 -19.41 8.57 -18.68
C LEU A 590 -19.98 8.14 -20.03
N PHE A 591 -21.28 7.88 -20.13
CA PHE A 591 -21.89 7.52 -21.42
C PHE A 591 -21.83 8.66 -22.44
N GLN A 592 -22.04 9.90 -22.02
CA GLN A 592 -21.87 11.07 -22.88
C GLN A 592 -20.43 11.23 -23.35
N TRP A 593 -19.47 11.03 -22.45
CA TRP A 593 -18.05 11.06 -22.79
C TRP A 593 -17.68 9.94 -23.78
N LEU A 594 -18.12 8.70 -23.56
CA LEU A 594 -17.91 7.57 -24.46
C LEU A 594 -18.46 7.86 -25.88
N SER A 595 -19.66 8.42 -25.96
CA SER A 595 -20.26 8.84 -27.24
C SER A 595 -19.44 9.92 -27.94
N ALA A 596 -18.98 10.93 -27.20
CA ALA A 596 -18.18 12.03 -27.71
C ALA A 596 -16.81 11.56 -28.22
N VAL A 597 -16.10 10.72 -27.45
CA VAL A 597 -14.78 10.21 -27.85
C VAL A 597 -14.87 9.24 -29.02
N ASN A 598 -15.97 8.48 -29.15
CA ASN A 598 -16.21 7.58 -30.28
C ASN A 598 -16.45 8.35 -31.60
N SER A 599 -17.14 9.49 -31.53
CA SER A 599 -17.43 10.34 -32.69
C SER A 599 -16.29 11.31 -33.06
N SER A 600 -15.25 11.37 -32.23
CA SER A 600 -14.10 12.26 -32.39
C SER A 600 -12.88 11.55 -33.00
N SER A 601 -11.81 12.30 -33.30
CA SER A 601 -10.49 11.70 -33.64
C SER A 601 -9.69 11.31 -32.40
N THR A 602 -10.35 10.77 -31.37
CA THR A 602 -9.62 10.25 -30.21
C THR A 602 -9.16 8.84 -30.51
N THR A 603 -7.86 8.59 -30.51
CA THR A 603 -7.28 7.29 -30.84
C THR A 603 -7.43 6.33 -29.66
N PHE A 604 -6.79 6.60 -28.52
CA PHE A 604 -6.90 5.80 -27.29
C PHE A 604 -7.78 6.45 -26.23
N LYS A 605 -8.54 5.63 -25.49
CA LYS A 605 -9.45 6.05 -24.42
C LYS A 605 -9.06 5.30 -23.16
N PHE A 606 -8.68 6.04 -22.12
CA PHE A 606 -8.37 5.47 -20.82
C PHE A 606 -9.50 5.75 -19.84
N ILE A 607 -9.95 4.70 -19.15
CA ILE A 607 -10.94 4.79 -18.08
C ILE A 607 -10.25 4.37 -16.79
N VAL A 608 -10.29 5.21 -15.78
CA VAL A 608 -9.56 5.03 -14.53
C VAL A 608 -10.54 4.72 -13.41
N SER A 609 -10.28 3.62 -12.70
CA SER A 609 -11.01 3.14 -11.52
C SER A 609 -10.03 2.99 -10.38
N SER A 610 -10.40 3.29 -9.12
CA SER A 610 -9.49 2.99 -8.00
C SER A 610 -9.42 1.47 -7.74
N VAL A 611 -10.57 0.79 -7.77
CA VAL A 611 -10.69 -0.67 -7.59
C VAL A 611 -10.68 -1.44 -8.93
N PRO A 612 -10.34 -2.75 -8.95
CA PRO A 612 -10.32 -3.57 -10.15
C PRO A 612 -11.69 -3.69 -10.82
N PHE A 613 -11.70 -3.56 -12.15
CA PHE A 613 -12.88 -3.69 -13.00
C PHE A 613 -13.15 -5.16 -13.39
N THR A 614 -12.12 -6.00 -13.43
CA THR A 614 -12.22 -7.45 -13.64
C THR A 614 -12.98 -8.15 -12.50
N SER A 615 -13.74 -9.20 -12.84
CA SER A 615 -14.35 -10.10 -11.86
C SER A 615 -13.47 -11.28 -11.45
N LEU A 616 -12.24 -11.38 -11.99
CA LEU A 616 -11.31 -12.49 -11.72
C LEU A 616 -10.65 -12.42 -10.34
N TRP A 617 -10.84 -11.34 -9.59
CA TRP A 617 -10.35 -11.17 -8.22
C TRP A 617 -11.44 -11.55 -7.23
N GLY A 618 -11.19 -12.55 -6.37
CA GLY A 618 -12.23 -13.09 -5.49
C GLY A 618 -12.19 -14.59 -5.21
N GLY A 619 -11.01 -15.23 -5.23
CA GLY A 619 -10.89 -16.68 -5.02
C GLY A 619 -11.37 -17.18 -3.64
N LYS A 620 -11.38 -18.50 -3.43
CA LYS A 620 -11.93 -19.13 -2.19
C LYS A 620 -11.38 -18.62 -0.86
N LEU A 621 -10.18 -18.04 -0.87
CA LEU A 621 -9.50 -17.50 0.32
C LEU A 621 -9.49 -15.97 0.35
N ASP A 622 -10.05 -15.33 -0.67
CA ASP A 622 -10.26 -13.89 -0.73
C ASP A 622 -11.54 -13.54 0.04
N VAL A 623 -11.44 -12.53 0.90
CA VAL A 623 -12.57 -12.09 1.75
C VAL A 623 -13.10 -10.71 1.35
N ASP A 624 -12.34 -9.97 0.52
CA ASP A 624 -12.58 -8.55 0.21
C ASP A 624 -12.81 -8.29 -1.28
N GLY A 625 -11.93 -8.79 -2.16
CA GLY A 625 -11.94 -8.51 -3.60
C GLY A 625 -13.24 -8.86 -4.32
N SER A 626 -13.90 -9.96 -3.95
CA SER A 626 -15.22 -10.32 -4.51
C SER A 626 -16.38 -9.41 -4.07
N LYS A 627 -16.18 -8.56 -3.05
CA LYS A 627 -17.23 -7.74 -2.43
C LYS A 627 -17.02 -6.24 -2.61
N ASP A 628 -15.77 -5.78 -2.62
CA ASP A 628 -15.42 -4.36 -2.66
C ASP A 628 -14.89 -3.87 -4.02
N SER A 629 -14.92 -4.73 -5.05
CA SER A 629 -14.58 -4.37 -6.42
C SER A 629 -15.79 -4.38 -7.36
N TRP A 630 -15.59 -4.10 -8.64
CA TRP A 630 -16.64 -4.24 -9.67
C TRP A 630 -17.17 -5.67 -9.78
N ALA A 631 -16.48 -6.68 -9.23
CA ALA A 631 -16.98 -8.05 -9.12
C ALA A 631 -18.30 -8.17 -8.31
N ALA A 632 -18.60 -7.18 -7.46
CA ALA A 632 -19.80 -7.13 -6.62
C ALA A 632 -20.95 -6.28 -7.18
N TYR A 633 -20.72 -5.62 -8.32
CA TYR A 633 -21.63 -4.65 -8.96
C TYR A 633 -21.77 -4.98 -10.46
N LEU A 634 -22.02 -6.25 -10.78
CA LEU A 634 -21.94 -6.75 -12.15
C LEU A 634 -23.07 -6.21 -13.02
N THR A 635 -24.23 -5.89 -12.45
CA THR A 635 -25.34 -5.29 -13.20
C THR A 635 -24.89 -3.98 -13.86
N GLU A 636 -24.38 -3.02 -13.09
CA GLU A 636 -23.89 -1.75 -13.64
C GLU A 636 -22.63 -1.95 -14.51
N ARG A 637 -21.72 -2.84 -14.08
CA ARG A 637 -20.50 -3.15 -14.83
C ARG A 637 -20.78 -3.67 -16.24
N ASP A 638 -21.74 -4.58 -16.38
CA ASP A 638 -22.10 -5.19 -17.66
C ASP A 638 -22.74 -4.15 -18.58
N GLU A 639 -23.59 -3.25 -18.05
CA GLU A 639 -24.12 -2.11 -18.81
C GLU A 639 -23.01 -1.20 -19.36
N LEU A 640 -21.97 -0.96 -18.57
CA LEU A 640 -20.80 -0.20 -19.02
C LEU A 640 -20.03 -0.94 -20.12
N LEU A 641 -19.79 -2.25 -19.95
CA LEU A 641 -19.10 -3.08 -20.93
C LEU A 641 -19.86 -3.20 -22.26
N GLU A 642 -21.20 -3.25 -22.21
CA GLU A 642 -22.04 -3.24 -23.40
C GLU A 642 -21.78 -2.02 -24.28
N VAL A 643 -21.61 -0.84 -23.68
CA VAL A 643 -21.29 0.39 -24.43
C VAL A 643 -19.82 0.44 -24.84
N MET A 644 -18.91 0.12 -23.92
CA MET A 644 -17.46 0.12 -24.21
C MET A 644 -17.09 -0.84 -25.34
N HIS A 645 -17.88 -1.92 -25.55
CA HIS A 645 -17.68 -2.86 -26.65
C HIS A 645 -17.69 -2.21 -28.04
N TYR A 646 -18.45 -1.12 -28.22
CA TYR A 646 -18.59 -0.41 -29.49
C TYR A 646 -17.61 0.76 -29.64
N VAL A 647 -16.82 1.07 -28.61
CA VAL A 647 -15.82 2.14 -28.64
C VAL A 647 -14.44 1.52 -28.89
N PRO A 648 -13.72 1.92 -29.95
CA PRO A 648 -12.40 1.36 -30.23
C PRO A 648 -11.36 1.87 -29.23
N ASN A 649 -10.40 1.00 -28.89
CA ASN A 649 -9.17 1.31 -28.16
C ASN A 649 -9.41 1.80 -26.72
N VAL A 650 -10.28 1.10 -25.98
CA VAL A 650 -10.56 1.39 -24.57
C VAL A 650 -9.61 0.57 -23.67
N ILE A 651 -8.91 1.25 -22.78
CA ILE A 651 -8.04 0.66 -21.78
C ILE A 651 -8.51 1.10 -20.38
N VAL A 652 -8.69 0.15 -19.47
CA VAL A 652 -9.04 0.41 -18.08
C VAL A 652 -7.77 0.37 -17.22
N LEU A 653 -7.65 1.30 -16.28
CA LEU A 653 -6.53 1.40 -15.34
C LEU A 653 -7.08 1.29 -13.92
N SER A 654 -6.52 0.38 -13.11
CA SER A 654 -6.99 0.15 -11.73
C SER A 654 -5.88 -0.18 -10.73
N GLY A 655 -6.20 -0.10 -9.43
CA GLY A 655 -5.29 -0.27 -8.30
C GLY A 655 -5.75 -1.34 -7.28
N ASP A 656 -5.62 -1.01 -5.99
CA ASP A 656 -6.18 -1.68 -4.80
C ASP A 656 -5.66 -3.09 -4.46
N ARG A 657 -5.61 -4.04 -5.40
CA ARG A 657 -5.36 -5.49 -5.12
C ARG A 657 -4.01 -5.87 -4.47
N HIS A 658 -3.01 -4.99 -4.46
CA HIS A 658 -1.60 -5.26 -4.09
C HIS A 658 -0.91 -6.31 -4.95
N GLU A 659 -1.44 -6.57 -6.14
CA GLU A 659 -0.92 -7.50 -7.13
C GLU A 659 -1.08 -6.90 -8.53
N PHE A 660 -0.18 -7.21 -9.45
CA PHE A 660 -0.36 -6.81 -10.85
C PHE A 660 -1.17 -7.86 -11.63
N ALA A 661 -2.15 -7.40 -12.42
CA ALA A 661 -2.80 -8.23 -13.43
C ALA A 661 -3.20 -7.42 -14.66
N ALA A 662 -3.09 -8.04 -15.82
CA ALA A 662 -3.70 -7.56 -17.05
C ALA A 662 -4.80 -8.52 -17.50
N THR A 663 -5.98 -8.01 -17.79
CA THR A 663 -7.16 -8.79 -18.18
C THR A 663 -7.78 -8.22 -19.45
N ALA A 664 -8.29 -9.10 -20.30
CA ALA A 664 -9.10 -8.72 -21.45
C ALA A 664 -10.57 -8.91 -21.08
N LEU A 665 -11.40 -7.91 -21.36
CA LEU A 665 -12.79 -7.84 -20.94
C LEU A 665 -13.71 -7.78 -22.16
N ALA A 666 -14.77 -8.58 -22.14
CA ALA A 666 -15.82 -8.62 -23.13
C ALA A 666 -17.18 -8.34 -22.48
N LYS A 667 -18.14 -7.90 -23.29
CA LYS A 667 -19.54 -7.81 -22.87
C LYS A 667 -20.08 -9.21 -22.57
N ARG A 668 -21.17 -9.26 -21.80
CA ARG A 668 -21.96 -10.48 -21.66
C ARG A 668 -22.51 -10.92 -23.02
N LYS A 669 -22.29 -12.20 -23.35
CA LYS A 669 -22.87 -12.82 -24.54
C LYS A 669 -24.40 -12.84 -24.41
N SER A 670 -25.10 -12.55 -25.50
CA SER A 670 -26.53 -12.84 -25.58
C SER A 670 -26.75 -14.36 -25.70
N GLU A 671 -27.97 -14.83 -25.43
CA GLU A 671 -28.34 -16.25 -25.61
C GLU A 671 -28.04 -16.76 -27.03
N GLU A 672 -28.14 -15.90 -28.03
CA GLU A 672 -27.82 -16.21 -29.42
C GLU A 672 -26.29 -16.37 -29.64
N GLU A 673 -25.48 -15.56 -28.96
CA GLU A 673 -24.02 -15.54 -29.06
C GLU A 673 -23.33 -16.64 -28.22
N GLU A 674 -24.04 -17.29 -27.29
CA GLU A 674 -23.48 -18.37 -26.45
C GLU A 674 -22.96 -19.55 -27.27
N ASN A 675 -23.58 -19.81 -28.42
CA ASN A 675 -23.16 -20.87 -29.35
C ASN A 675 -21.98 -20.46 -30.26
N GLU A 676 -21.55 -19.19 -30.23
CA GLU A 676 -20.39 -18.75 -31.01
C GLU A 676 -19.09 -19.28 -30.41
N SER A 677 -18.23 -19.85 -31.26
CA SER A 677 -16.94 -20.42 -30.87
C SER A 677 -15.87 -19.39 -30.52
N TYR A 678 -16.14 -18.09 -30.70
CA TYR A 678 -15.21 -17.01 -30.42
C TYR A 678 -15.80 -15.97 -29.47
N THR A 679 -14.92 -15.22 -28.81
CA THR A 679 -15.25 -14.07 -27.96
C THR A 679 -14.34 -12.92 -28.34
N LEU A 680 -14.89 -11.72 -28.49
CA LEU A 680 -14.12 -10.51 -28.74
C LEU A 680 -13.92 -9.75 -27.43
N TRP A 681 -12.65 -9.49 -27.08
CA TRP A 681 -12.27 -8.69 -25.90
C TRP A 681 -11.75 -7.31 -26.35
N PRO A 682 -12.63 -6.31 -26.56
CA PRO A 682 -12.24 -4.99 -27.04
C PRO A 682 -11.62 -4.10 -25.95
N VAL A 683 -11.83 -4.44 -24.68
CA VAL A 683 -11.34 -3.66 -23.53
C VAL A 683 -10.21 -4.44 -22.85
N THR A 684 -9.11 -3.74 -22.53
CA THR A 684 -8.01 -4.32 -21.73
C THR A 684 -7.88 -3.54 -20.43
N GLU A 685 -7.83 -4.23 -19.30
CA GLU A 685 -7.54 -3.64 -18.01
C GLU A 685 -6.10 -3.92 -17.58
N PHE A 686 -5.44 -2.91 -17.01
CA PHE A 686 -4.19 -3.03 -16.28
C PHE A 686 -4.41 -2.60 -14.83
N SER A 687 -4.36 -3.57 -13.94
CA SER A 687 -4.52 -3.38 -12.50
C SER A 687 -3.13 -3.47 -11.86
N THR A 688 -2.60 -2.36 -11.33
CA THR A 688 -1.22 -2.28 -10.83
C THR A 688 -1.15 -1.68 -9.43
N SER A 689 -0.75 -2.51 -8.48
CA SER A 689 -0.44 -2.10 -7.11
C SER A 689 0.44 -3.17 -6.42
N PRO A 690 1.12 -2.84 -5.33
CA PRO A 690 1.24 -1.51 -4.73
C PRO A 690 2.45 -0.73 -5.26
N LEU A 691 2.41 0.60 -5.21
CA LEU A 691 3.61 1.41 -5.42
C LEU A 691 4.60 1.23 -4.28
N ASN A 692 4.11 1.12 -3.04
CA ASN A 692 4.95 0.87 -1.87
C ASN A 692 4.13 0.26 -0.72
N MET A 693 3.93 -1.05 -0.74
CA MET A 693 3.18 -1.77 0.29
C MET A 693 3.52 -3.26 0.26
N PHE A 694 2.74 -4.09 0.96
CA PHE A 694 2.85 -5.54 0.86
C PHE A 694 2.24 -6.07 -0.44
N TYR A 695 2.55 -7.32 -0.77
CA TYR A 695 1.80 -8.08 -1.75
C TYR A 695 1.16 -9.29 -1.07
N LEU A 696 0.10 -9.81 -1.65
CA LEU A 696 -0.65 -10.92 -1.06
C LEU A 696 0.15 -12.23 -1.18
N PRO A 697 0.42 -12.93 -0.06
CA PRO A 697 1.14 -14.22 -0.10
C PRO A 697 0.27 -15.35 -0.64
N ILE A 698 -1.06 -15.20 -0.57
CA ILE A 698 -2.04 -16.14 -1.09
C ILE A 698 -2.58 -15.55 -2.38
N ARG A 699 -2.59 -16.33 -3.46
CA ARG A 699 -3.07 -15.88 -4.76
C ARG A 699 -4.59 -15.75 -4.72
N THR A 700 -5.08 -14.54 -4.91
CA THR A 700 -6.51 -14.20 -4.84
C THR A 700 -7.15 -13.99 -6.21
N LEU A 701 -6.34 -13.86 -7.25
CA LEU A 701 -6.77 -13.74 -8.64
C LEU A 701 -6.52 -15.04 -9.42
N GLY A 702 -7.50 -15.42 -10.25
CA GLY A 702 -7.44 -16.65 -11.05
C GLY A 702 -8.49 -16.62 -12.17
N GLN A 703 -8.21 -17.30 -13.28
CA GLN A 703 -9.14 -17.38 -14.41
C GLN A 703 -10.44 -18.09 -14.01
N GLU A 704 -10.35 -19.00 -13.06
CA GLU A 704 -11.42 -19.78 -12.46
C GLU A 704 -12.26 -19.00 -11.43
N ASN A 705 -11.76 -17.86 -10.95
CA ASN A 705 -12.43 -17.04 -9.93
C ASN A 705 -13.50 -16.12 -10.53
N GLY A 706 -13.40 -15.82 -11.82
CA GLY A 706 -14.47 -15.14 -12.55
C GLY A 706 -15.79 -15.90 -12.43
N ARG A 707 -16.90 -15.23 -12.70
CA ARG A 707 -18.23 -15.88 -12.74
C ARG A 707 -18.31 -16.96 -13.82
N GLY A 708 -17.87 -18.17 -13.48
CA GLY A 708 -17.97 -19.38 -14.28
C GLY A 708 -17.31 -19.31 -15.66
N ALA A 709 -17.44 -20.38 -16.43
CA ALA A 709 -16.99 -20.47 -17.81
C ALA A 709 -17.86 -19.63 -18.78
N THR A 710 -18.09 -18.34 -18.50
CA THR A 710 -18.79 -17.43 -19.44
C THR A 710 -17.87 -16.94 -20.56
N GLY A 711 -16.54 -17.11 -20.42
CA GLY A 711 -15.55 -16.68 -21.40
C GLY A 711 -15.48 -15.16 -21.60
N GLN A 712 -16.17 -14.37 -20.77
CA GLN A 712 -16.26 -12.91 -20.87
C GLN A 712 -14.94 -12.23 -20.52
N GLU A 713 -14.14 -12.83 -19.65
CA GLU A 713 -12.86 -12.29 -19.21
C GLU A 713 -11.73 -13.27 -19.45
N LYS A 714 -10.58 -12.74 -19.87
CA LYS A 714 -9.38 -13.52 -20.09
C LYS A 714 -8.21 -12.91 -19.32
N LEU A 715 -7.60 -13.69 -18.44
CA LEU A 715 -6.38 -13.31 -17.77
C LEU A 715 -5.22 -13.32 -18.78
N LEU A 716 -4.63 -12.16 -19.03
CA LEU A 716 -3.50 -12.00 -19.96
C LEU A 716 -2.17 -12.17 -19.24
N LYS A 717 -2.04 -11.56 -18.06
CA LYS A 717 -0.82 -11.63 -17.24
C LYS A 717 -1.17 -11.44 -15.77
N TYR A 718 -0.43 -12.13 -14.91
CA TYR A 718 -0.53 -12.01 -13.47
C TYR A 718 0.86 -12.01 -12.85
N ILE A 719 1.19 -10.98 -12.07
CA ILE A 719 2.46 -10.81 -11.36
C ILE A 719 2.13 -10.36 -9.92
N PRO A 720 1.90 -11.32 -9.02
CA PRO A 720 1.47 -11.00 -7.66
C PRO A 720 2.60 -10.51 -6.77
N ASP A 721 3.82 -11.03 -6.94
CA ASP A 721 4.95 -10.75 -6.04
C ASP A 721 5.60 -9.38 -6.29
N GLY A 722 6.04 -8.74 -5.22
CA GLY A 722 6.82 -7.50 -5.22
C GLY A 722 6.21 -6.40 -4.35
N ASN A 723 7.04 -5.70 -3.59
CA ASN A 723 6.60 -4.65 -2.65
C ASN A 723 6.46 -3.28 -3.33
N VAL A 724 7.06 -3.14 -4.50
CA VAL A 724 7.03 -1.93 -5.32
C VAL A 724 6.64 -2.31 -6.73
N LYS A 725 5.54 -1.75 -7.24
CA LYS A 725 5.01 -1.96 -8.58
C LYS A 725 4.42 -0.68 -9.18
N TRP A 726 4.70 -0.42 -10.44
CA TRP A 726 4.00 0.59 -11.24
C TRP A 726 4.01 0.17 -12.71
N THR A 727 3.09 0.72 -13.49
CA THR A 727 3.04 0.47 -14.94
C THR A 727 3.25 1.78 -15.68
N GLU A 728 4.21 1.78 -16.61
CA GLU A 728 4.48 2.86 -17.55
C GLU A 728 3.72 2.57 -18.85
N PHE A 729 2.97 3.55 -19.35
CA PHE A 729 2.24 3.49 -20.61
C PHE A 729 2.86 4.48 -21.59
N GLU A 730 3.56 3.97 -22.59
CA GLU A 730 4.02 4.74 -23.73
C GLU A 730 2.95 4.68 -24.83
N VAL A 731 2.35 5.81 -25.15
CA VAL A 731 1.32 5.97 -26.17
C VAL A 731 1.96 6.56 -27.42
N ASP A 732 1.88 5.85 -28.54
CA ASP A 732 2.37 6.30 -29.85
C ASP A 732 1.27 6.16 -30.91
N THR A 733 0.74 7.29 -31.34
CA THR A 733 -0.32 7.42 -32.35
C THR A 733 0.19 8.07 -33.64
N ARG A 734 1.52 8.18 -33.81
CA ARG A 734 2.15 8.76 -35.02
C ARG A 734 1.86 7.94 -36.27
N ASP A 735 1.76 6.61 -36.13
CA ASP A 735 1.17 5.75 -37.16
C ASP A 735 -0.34 5.61 -36.93
N HIS A 736 -1.13 6.31 -37.74
CA HIS A 736 -2.60 6.27 -37.66
C HIS A 736 -3.21 4.94 -38.12
N LEU A 737 -2.47 4.12 -38.86
CA LEU A 737 -2.92 2.80 -39.31
C LEU A 737 -2.59 1.72 -38.28
N GLN A 738 -1.58 1.93 -37.44
CA GLN A 738 -1.21 1.03 -36.36
C GLN A 738 -0.81 1.83 -35.11
N PRO A 739 -1.77 2.52 -34.45
CA PRO A 739 -1.48 3.21 -33.20
C PRO A 739 -1.20 2.19 -32.10
N ILE A 740 -0.24 2.46 -31.21
CA ILE A 740 0.23 1.48 -30.22
C ILE A 740 0.26 2.11 -28.82
N VAL A 741 -0.15 1.33 -27.82
CA VAL A 741 0.18 1.60 -26.41
C VAL A 741 1.09 0.49 -25.92
N ARG A 742 2.31 0.84 -25.51
CA ARG A 742 3.23 -0.07 -24.84
C ARG A 742 3.09 0.07 -23.33
N ALA A 743 2.65 -1.00 -22.67
CA ALA A 743 2.57 -1.09 -21.23
C ALA A 743 3.81 -1.84 -20.69
N THR A 744 4.58 -1.18 -19.82
CA THR A 744 5.78 -1.73 -19.18
C THR A 744 5.58 -1.78 -17.67
N VAL A 745 5.54 -2.98 -17.11
CA VAL A 745 5.34 -3.23 -15.69
C VAL A 745 6.68 -3.31 -15.00
N MET A 746 6.87 -2.44 -14.03
CA MET A 746 8.04 -2.39 -13.18
C MET A 746 7.72 -3.06 -11.84
N VAL A 747 8.62 -3.94 -11.38
CA VAL A 747 8.53 -4.60 -10.07
C VAL A 747 9.90 -4.51 -9.38
N ASP A 748 9.92 -3.96 -8.18
CA ASP A 748 11.12 -3.78 -7.35
C ASP A 748 12.32 -3.21 -8.13
N GLY A 749 12.03 -2.21 -8.98
CA GLY A 749 13.02 -1.48 -9.77
C GLY A 749 13.44 -2.14 -11.09
N LYS A 750 12.85 -3.28 -11.48
CA LYS A 750 13.15 -4.00 -12.71
C LYS A 750 11.92 -4.15 -13.59
N GLU A 751 12.13 -4.16 -14.91
CA GLU A 751 11.08 -4.52 -15.85
C GLU A 751 10.71 -6.00 -15.67
N ALA A 752 9.46 -6.26 -15.29
CA ALA A 752 8.94 -7.59 -15.07
C ALA A 752 8.13 -8.11 -16.27
N TRP A 753 7.48 -7.21 -17.01
CA TRP A 753 6.70 -7.54 -18.19
C TRP A 753 6.47 -6.33 -19.07
N ARG A 754 6.39 -6.56 -20.39
CA ARG A 754 6.11 -5.54 -21.40
C ARG A 754 5.15 -6.12 -22.43
N VAL A 755 4.19 -5.32 -22.87
CA VAL A 755 3.22 -5.69 -23.91
C VAL A 755 2.89 -4.49 -24.79
N ASP A 756 2.79 -4.72 -26.10
CA ASP A 756 2.34 -3.73 -27.08
C ASP A 756 0.86 -4.00 -27.43
N ILE A 757 0.01 -3.00 -27.20
CA ILE A 757 -1.42 -3.03 -27.50
C ILE A 757 -1.61 -2.29 -28.82
N VAL A 758 -1.85 -3.03 -29.90
CA VAL A 758 -2.11 -2.45 -31.22
C VAL A 758 -3.58 -2.00 -31.29
N GLY A 759 -3.78 -0.69 -31.40
CA GLY A 759 -5.09 -0.08 -31.55
C GLY A 759 -5.65 -0.19 -32.97
N LYS A 760 -6.98 -0.11 -33.07
CA LYS A 760 -7.71 0.03 -34.33
C LYS A 760 -7.56 1.46 -34.88
N PRO A 761 -7.40 1.63 -36.20
CA PRO A 761 -7.42 2.94 -36.84
C PRO A 761 -8.75 3.67 -36.58
N VAL A 762 -8.68 4.93 -36.16
CA VAL A 762 -9.84 5.79 -35.98
C VAL A 762 -9.86 6.80 -37.14
N VAL A 763 -10.41 6.39 -38.29
CA VAL A 763 -10.56 7.30 -39.44
C VAL A 763 -11.72 8.25 -39.17
N SER A 764 -11.45 9.53 -39.00
CA SER A 764 -12.53 10.52 -39.00
C SER A 764 -13.09 10.67 -40.41
N ALA A 765 -14.38 10.40 -40.59
CA ALA A 765 -15.08 10.78 -41.81
C ALA A 765 -14.81 12.27 -42.10
N PRO A 766 -14.43 12.65 -43.33
CA PRO A 766 -14.18 14.05 -43.66
C PRO A 766 -15.45 14.87 -43.40
N LYS A 767 -15.28 16.04 -42.77
CA LYS A 767 -16.35 17.02 -42.45
C LYS A 767 -17.11 17.58 -43.69
N GLN A 768 -16.93 17.02 -44.87
CA GLN A 768 -17.60 17.39 -46.12
C GLN A 768 -18.77 16.47 -46.51
N ALA A 769 -19.23 15.59 -45.63
CA ALA A 769 -20.45 14.81 -45.90
C ALA A 769 -21.70 15.68 -45.64
N VAL A 770 -22.21 16.30 -46.71
CA VAL A 770 -23.56 16.89 -46.84
C VAL A 770 -24.67 15.98 -46.28
N GLY A 771 -24.40 14.68 -46.12
CA GLY A 771 -25.28 13.70 -45.48
C GLY A 771 -25.58 13.93 -43.99
N GLY A 772 -24.77 14.70 -43.26
CA GLY A 772 -25.02 15.01 -41.84
C GLY A 772 -26.31 15.82 -41.66
N LEU A 773 -26.48 16.88 -42.45
CA LEU A 773 -27.69 17.73 -42.45
C LEU A 773 -28.94 16.97 -42.90
N ALA A 774 -28.82 16.08 -43.89
CA ALA A 774 -29.92 15.25 -44.36
C ALA A 774 -30.36 14.23 -43.29
N LYS A 775 -29.42 13.69 -42.51
CA LYS A 775 -29.71 12.75 -41.42
C LYS A 775 -30.44 13.45 -40.27
N THR A 776 -30.01 14.65 -39.89
CA THR A 776 -30.69 15.46 -38.85
C THR A 776 -32.09 15.89 -39.29
N LEU A 777 -32.29 16.22 -40.57
CA LEU A 777 -33.60 16.59 -41.12
C LEU A 777 -34.59 15.41 -41.13
N LEU A 778 -34.13 14.21 -41.49
CA LEU A 778 -34.96 12.99 -41.49
C LEU A 778 -35.30 12.49 -40.09
N GLU A 779 -34.41 12.69 -39.11
CA GLU A 779 -34.66 12.42 -37.70
C GLU A 779 -35.61 13.45 -37.07
N LEU A 780 -35.54 14.73 -37.48
CA LEU A 780 -36.48 15.78 -37.07
C LEU A 780 -37.89 15.56 -37.66
N LEU A 781 -37.97 15.00 -38.87
CA LEU A 781 -39.23 14.70 -39.56
C LEU A 781 -39.83 13.31 -39.20
N GLY A 782 -39.23 12.58 -38.25
CA GLY A 782 -39.81 11.35 -37.68
C GLY A 782 -39.73 10.11 -38.57
N PHE A 783 -38.96 10.13 -39.66
CA PHE A 783 -38.86 8.99 -40.59
C PHE A 783 -37.81 7.93 -40.18
N LYS A 784 -37.04 8.17 -39.11
CA LYS A 784 -36.14 7.18 -38.49
C LYS A 784 -36.19 7.21 -36.96
N SER A 785 -36.15 6.03 -36.36
CA SER A 785 -36.05 5.85 -34.90
C SER A 785 -34.73 6.41 -34.37
N ARG A 786 -34.81 7.17 -33.26
CA ARG A 786 -33.65 7.60 -32.47
C ARG A 786 -32.99 6.37 -31.84
N LYS A 787 -32.04 5.76 -32.53
CA LYS A 787 -31.06 4.87 -31.89
C LYS A 787 -29.98 5.74 -31.26
N TRP A 788 -29.68 5.47 -29.99
CA TRP A 788 -28.65 6.16 -29.20
C TRP A 788 -27.21 5.83 -29.66
N PHE A 789 -27.05 5.01 -30.71
CA PHE A 789 -25.78 4.57 -31.27
C PHE A 789 -25.86 4.49 -32.80
#